data_AF-A0AAE8IRW1-F1
#
_entry.id   AF-A0AAE8IRW1-F1
#
_cell.length_a   1.000
_cell.length_b   1.000
_cell.length_c   1.000
_cell.angle_alpha   90.00
_cell.angle_beta   90.00
_cell.angle_gamma   90.00
#
_symmetry.space_group_name_H-M   'P 1'
#
loop_
_entity.id
_entity.type
_entity.pdbx_description
1 polymer ?
#
loop_
_entity_poly.entity_id
_entity_poly.type
_entity_poly.pdbx_seq_one_letter_code
_entity_poly.pdbx_strand_id
1 'polypeptide(L)'
;WEGVFSEDSKITLTPSHLSVCVRSLENVKLFNSNLDVIDEAFEYLVNQSSKGEKGQYFTPRYVIDMCVKMLNPQEDEYMIDTAAGSSGFPVHTIFHVWKQILEDEGIEASHLFTIEEKPHRCTEYVEKRVFAIDFDEKSVRVARTLNLIAGDGQTNVMRLNTLDYDGWDEITKEESWNDTYNDGFKRLKKLRKNSNSYKEFEFDVLMANPPFAGDIKEGRIIHKYALSKKPNGKWQTKVGRDILFIERNLDFLKPGGRMAIVLPQGRFNNSSDKQIREFIAERCRILAVVGLHGNTFKPHTGTKTSVLLVQKWNDDPRAGALCPRQDDYNIFFATMQKSGKDNSGEKIYRRIVPPDEEMSSARDKERDLLLDEHQHLVIDHDLFNHEGLTEDGIAEAFMEFVKKEKLSFFEQSPFVTPFSKDKYERLMDGLEASEVLLSETLKNKDFRVDSEFHRKPPLKNQKYEYVDIGKHLTLVQYGISIEMNEEGEGTKIYRMNEIHNMLCDIDVLKSAKISSIEIEKYKLKERDILFNRTNSFDLVGRTGLFKISSDREFVFASYLIRVRTDESKILPEYLVAFLNSNLGIWDIKRRARISINQSNVNSQELAAVKIPLLNREFQLKLKEIFDRAHLKRLESIKTYQEAEDLLLSELGLKDWEPTEETVAVKRFSESFLLGDARLDAEYYQPKYDQAELAIQNCGFSVEPLGMLIEPIQNGFDYREYTEEGTPYIRVGDIKNGQINYDSAVKIPITMDDVAKSVGLHTGDILFTRKGSFGNSAVVTENEVDAIISSEIMLVRINEEYKSKLCPEYVSLFLNSKFGYLQVERRVHGVAYYSISQPDLAAIKIPLLPTASQNKIVQFIKSSFHSKAQSKQLLEIAKHGVEKAIETDEKTAIHWINQELEKLKIKLPSLT
;
A
#
# COMPACT_ATOMS: atom_id res chain seq x y z
N TRP A 1 15.58 41.85 7.54
CA TRP A 1 14.92 40.78 6.78
C TRP A 1 13.73 41.40 6.05
N GLU A 2 14.04 42.29 5.11
CA GLU A 2 13.07 43.06 4.36
C GLU A 2 12.22 42.12 3.49
N GLY A 3 10.90 42.28 3.53
CA GLY A 3 9.96 41.39 2.88
C GLY A 3 9.80 39.98 3.49
N VAL A 4 10.28 39.74 4.72
CA VAL A 4 9.92 38.56 5.55
C VAL A 4 9.17 38.98 6.82
N PHE A 5 9.54 40.14 7.37
CA PHE A 5 8.83 40.82 8.44
C PHE A 5 8.57 42.26 8.00
N SER A 6 7.37 42.77 8.33
CA SER A 6 7.01 44.19 8.18
C SER A 6 7.62 45.02 9.33
N GLU A 7 7.75 46.33 9.17
CA GLU A 7 8.30 47.21 10.24
C GLU A 7 7.42 47.23 11.50
N ASP A 8 6.12 46.97 11.38
CA ASP A 8 5.17 46.88 12.49
C ASP A 8 5.12 45.49 13.15
N SER A 9 5.85 44.50 12.61
CA SER A 9 5.90 43.13 13.14
C SER A 9 6.44 43.10 14.57
N LYS A 10 5.57 42.76 15.52
CA LYS A 10 5.91 42.63 16.95
C LYS A 10 5.86 41.18 17.40
N ILE A 11 6.90 40.76 18.13
CA ILE A 11 6.87 39.50 18.87
C ILE A 11 5.85 39.67 20.01
N THR A 12 4.81 38.85 20.00
CA THR A 12 3.69 38.91 20.96
C THR A 12 3.96 38.16 22.26
N LEU A 13 5.07 37.44 22.36
CA LEU A 13 5.53 36.80 23.59
C LEU A 13 5.92 37.86 24.64
N THR A 14 5.63 37.59 25.90
CA THR A 14 6.14 38.40 27.01
C THR A 14 7.68 38.31 27.06
N PRO A 15 8.39 39.33 27.58
CA PRO A 15 9.84 39.29 27.70
C PRO A 15 10.38 38.05 28.43
N SER A 16 9.63 37.54 29.43
CA SER A 16 9.95 36.30 30.13
C SER A 16 9.89 35.07 29.24
N HIS A 17 8.83 34.89 28.44
CA HIS A 17 8.70 33.76 27.52
C HIS A 17 9.66 33.88 26.33
N LEU A 18 9.89 35.09 25.82
CA LEU A 18 10.88 35.34 24.78
C LEU A 18 12.29 34.98 25.26
N SER A 19 12.66 35.33 26.50
CA SER A 19 13.94 34.95 27.10
C SER A 19 14.13 33.42 27.17
N VAL A 20 13.08 32.66 27.47
CA VAL A 20 13.11 31.18 27.43
C VAL A 20 13.34 30.68 26.00
N CYS A 21 12.59 31.19 25.01
CA CYS A 21 12.75 30.79 23.61
C CYS A 21 14.16 31.12 23.07
N VAL A 22 14.68 32.31 23.36
CA VAL A 22 16.04 32.73 22.96
C VAL A 22 17.08 31.81 23.60
N ARG A 23 16.99 31.53 24.90
CA ARG A 23 17.93 30.63 25.59
C ARG A 23 17.96 29.21 25.01
N SER A 24 16.82 28.71 24.53
CA SER A 24 16.76 27.41 23.84
C SER A 24 17.37 27.41 22.44
N LEU A 25 17.48 28.57 21.79
CA LEU A 25 17.93 28.70 20.39
C LEU A 25 19.30 29.38 20.24
N GLU A 26 19.81 30.09 21.24
CA GLU A 26 21.05 30.89 21.17
C GLU A 26 22.30 30.06 20.82
N ASN A 27 22.28 28.77 21.14
CA ASN A 27 23.36 27.82 20.87
C ASN A 27 23.12 26.97 19.59
N VAL A 28 22.05 27.23 18.85
CA VAL A 28 21.69 26.50 17.62
C VAL A 28 22.16 27.27 16.39
N LYS A 29 23.06 26.69 15.61
CA LYS A 29 23.49 27.27 14.32
C LYS A 29 22.58 26.76 13.19
N LEU A 30 21.83 27.68 12.58
CA LEU A 30 20.99 27.41 11.40
C LEU A 30 21.73 27.63 10.05
N PHE A 31 22.97 28.11 10.08
CA PHE A 31 23.76 28.44 8.89
C PHE A 31 24.90 27.42 8.68
N ASN A 32 25.10 27.00 7.43
CA ASN A 32 26.01 25.90 7.05
C ASN A 32 25.62 24.58 7.74
N SER A 33 24.31 24.36 7.88
CA SER A 33 23.71 23.13 8.39
C SER A 33 22.98 22.45 7.23
N ASN A 34 22.71 21.14 7.34
CA ASN A 34 21.95 20.40 6.35
C ASN A 34 20.62 21.11 6.02
N LEU A 35 20.37 21.36 4.72
CA LEU A 35 19.10 21.90 4.23
C LEU A 35 17.92 21.06 4.75
N ASP A 36 18.04 19.73 4.73
CA ASP A 36 17.01 18.81 5.21
C ASP A 36 16.63 19.06 6.68
N VAL A 37 17.60 19.36 7.55
CA VAL A 37 17.35 19.60 8.99
C VAL A 37 16.61 20.93 9.21
N ILE A 38 16.94 21.94 8.39
CA ILE A 38 16.30 23.25 8.44
C ILE A 38 14.87 23.15 7.90
N ASP A 39 14.70 22.45 6.77
CA ASP A 39 13.38 22.17 6.19
C ASP A 39 12.52 21.30 7.10
N GLU A 40 13.03 20.24 7.71
CA GLU A 40 12.28 19.42 8.68
C GLU A 40 11.81 20.26 9.87
N ALA A 41 12.66 21.16 10.37
CA ALA A 41 12.27 22.09 11.43
C ALA A 41 11.15 23.05 10.97
N PHE A 42 11.23 23.61 9.76
CA PHE A 42 10.15 24.44 9.20
C PHE A 42 8.88 23.65 8.90
N GLU A 43 9.00 22.44 8.36
CA GLU A 43 7.90 21.52 8.08
C GLU A 43 7.16 21.18 9.38
N TYR A 44 7.87 20.77 10.43
CA TYR A 44 7.32 20.52 11.75
C TYR A 44 6.54 21.73 12.30
N LEU A 45 7.11 22.95 12.18
CA LEU A 45 6.49 24.19 12.68
C LEU A 45 5.25 24.62 11.87
N VAL A 46 5.25 24.46 10.55
CA VAL A 46 4.11 24.81 9.68
C VAL A 46 2.97 23.81 9.83
N ASN A 47 3.31 22.52 9.99
CA ASN A 47 2.37 21.40 9.89
C ASN A 47 1.41 21.27 11.10
N GLN A 48 1.69 21.88 12.26
CA GLN A 48 0.72 21.88 13.38
C GLN A 48 -0.55 22.71 13.09
N SER A 49 -0.52 23.66 12.14
CA SER A 49 -1.65 24.58 11.88
C SER A 49 -2.42 24.34 10.57
N SER A 50 -2.00 23.38 9.74
CA SER A 50 -2.45 23.24 8.34
C SER A 50 -3.04 21.87 7.98
N LYS A 51 -3.08 20.92 8.93
CA LYS A 51 -3.52 19.53 8.69
C LYS A 51 -5.02 19.42 8.37
N GLY A 52 -5.34 19.16 7.11
CA GLY A 52 -6.64 18.61 6.69
C GLY A 52 -7.32 19.34 5.54
N GLU A 53 -7.66 20.61 5.70
CA GLU A 53 -8.64 21.27 4.82
C GLU A 53 -8.10 21.76 3.46
N LYS A 54 -6.80 22.12 3.37
CA LYS A 54 -6.23 22.76 2.16
C LYS A 54 -5.63 21.77 1.14
N GLY A 55 -5.26 20.56 1.54
CA GLY A 55 -4.64 19.57 0.63
C GLY A 55 -3.25 19.96 0.12
N GLN A 56 -2.52 20.78 0.87
CA GLN A 56 -1.13 21.18 0.60
C GLN A 56 -0.18 20.19 1.30
N TYR A 57 0.87 19.76 0.60
CA TYR A 57 1.84 18.78 1.07
C TYR A 57 3.25 19.19 0.66
N PHE A 58 4.23 18.95 1.53
CA PHE A 58 5.64 19.17 1.20
C PHE A 58 6.11 18.11 0.19
N THR A 59 6.85 18.54 -0.83
CA THR A 59 7.45 17.62 -1.81
C THR A 59 8.77 17.10 -1.25
N PRO A 60 8.98 15.78 -1.09
CA PRO A 60 10.25 15.27 -0.58
C PRO A 60 11.42 15.69 -1.46
N ARG A 61 12.55 16.01 -0.82
CA ARG A 61 13.76 16.57 -1.46
C ARG A 61 14.27 15.68 -2.60
N TYR A 62 14.34 14.36 -2.37
CA TYR A 62 14.67 13.39 -3.42
C TYR A 62 13.69 13.33 -4.62
N VAL A 63 12.43 13.75 -4.47
CA VAL A 63 11.52 13.89 -5.64
C VAL A 63 11.81 15.18 -6.38
N ILE A 64 12.16 16.25 -5.67
CA ILE A 64 12.57 17.53 -6.25
C ILE A 64 13.84 17.34 -7.08
N ASP A 65 14.90 16.79 -6.50
CA ASP A 65 16.19 16.56 -7.16
C ASP A 65 16.06 15.66 -8.40
N MET A 66 15.23 14.62 -8.34
CA MET A 66 14.89 13.81 -9.52
C MET A 66 14.30 14.67 -10.65
N CYS A 67 13.34 15.55 -10.35
CA CYS A 67 12.74 16.43 -11.35
C CYS A 67 13.76 17.43 -11.92
N VAL A 68 14.60 18.03 -11.06
CA VAL A 68 15.63 18.98 -11.47
C VAL A 68 16.67 18.31 -12.37
N LYS A 69 17.20 17.14 -11.98
CA LYS A 69 18.11 16.33 -12.79
C LYS A 69 17.49 15.96 -14.15
N MET A 70 16.24 15.49 -14.17
CA MET A 70 15.56 15.07 -15.40
C MET A 70 15.25 16.24 -16.34
N LEU A 71 14.89 17.42 -15.84
CA LEU A 71 14.70 18.60 -16.68
C LEU A 71 16.02 19.27 -17.06
N ASN A 72 17.08 19.15 -16.27
CA ASN A 72 18.40 19.76 -16.51
C ASN A 72 18.31 21.27 -16.88
N PRO A 73 17.86 22.15 -15.97
CA PRO A 73 17.84 23.60 -16.21
C PRO A 73 19.24 24.15 -16.49
N GLN A 74 19.35 25.20 -17.31
CA GLN A 74 20.59 25.91 -17.65
C GLN A 74 20.55 27.39 -17.22
N GLU A 75 21.71 28.07 -17.20
CA GLU A 75 21.89 29.47 -16.74
C GLU A 75 21.08 30.52 -17.53
N ASP A 76 20.83 30.30 -18.82
CA ASP A 76 20.13 31.27 -19.69
C ASP A 76 18.60 31.07 -19.73
N GLU A 77 18.09 30.02 -19.09
CA GLU A 77 16.68 29.62 -19.10
C GLU A 77 15.86 30.29 -17.99
N TYR A 78 14.58 30.57 -18.25
CA TYR A 78 13.65 31.06 -17.21
C TYR A 78 12.93 29.91 -16.51
N MET A 79 13.01 29.87 -15.18
CA MET A 79 12.39 28.85 -14.32
C MET A 79 11.26 29.44 -13.45
N ILE A 80 10.15 28.72 -13.31
CA ILE A 80 9.11 29.04 -12.33
C ILE A 80 8.53 27.82 -11.58
N ASP A 81 8.21 28.02 -10.31
CA ASP A 81 7.23 27.20 -9.58
C ASP A 81 5.94 27.99 -9.33
N THR A 82 4.82 27.42 -9.75
CA THR A 82 3.48 28.01 -9.69
C THR A 82 2.68 27.67 -8.41
N ALA A 83 3.19 26.77 -7.58
CA ALA A 83 2.57 26.30 -6.34
C ALA A 83 3.68 26.02 -5.30
N ALA A 84 4.50 27.04 -5.06
CA ALA A 84 5.87 26.88 -4.58
C ALA A 84 6.02 26.38 -3.13
N GLY A 85 5.02 26.58 -2.27
CA GLY A 85 5.14 26.27 -0.84
C GLY A 85 6.35 26.98 -0.21
N SER A 86 7.33 26.20 0.25
CA SER A 86 8.62 26.66 0.79
C SER A 86 9.70 26.91 -0.29
N SER A 87 9.33 27.04 -1.57
CA SER A 87 10.23 27.18 -2.72
C SER A 87 11.18 25.98 -2.92
N GLY A 88 10.66 24.76 -2.72
CA GLY A 88 11.46 23.55 -2.86
C GLY A 88 12.11 23.36 -4.24
N PHE A 89 11.33 23.41 -5.32
CA PHE A 89 11.85 23.31 -6.69
C PHE A 89 12.77 24.48 -7.09
N PRO A 90 12.45 25.76 -6.80
CA PRO A 90 13.36 26.89 -7.02
C PRO A 90 14.74 26.67 -6.40
N VAL A 91 14.81 26.34 -5.10
CA VAL A 91 16.07 26.21 -4.35
C VAL A 91 16.98 25.12 -4.94
N HIS A 92 16.45 23.96 -5.30
CA HIS A 92 17.26 22.88 -5.90
C HIS A 92 17.67 23.18 -7.35
N THR A 93 16.83 23.91 -8.10
CA THR A 93 17.19 24.41 -9.44
C THR A 93 18.33 25.41 -9.36
N ILE A 94 18.34 26.27 -8.34
CA ILE A 94 19.44 27.19 -8.05
C ILE A 94 20.74 26.41 -7.80
N PHE A 95 20.72 25.39 -6.95
CA PHE A 95 21.93 24.57 -6.70
C PHE A 95 22.42 23.80 -7.92
N HIS A 96 21.52 23.24 -8.74
CA HIS A 96 21.88 22.55 -9.98
C HIS A 96 22.62 23.49 -10.95
N VAL A 97 22.07 24.69 -11.19
CA VAL A 97 22.69 25.67 -12.10
C VAL A 97 23.93 26.32 -11.47
N TRP A 98 23.96 26.55 -10.16
CA TRP A 98 25.18 27.00 -9.48
C TRP A 98 26.31 25.97 -9.59
N LYS A 99 26.05 24.65 -9.49
CA LYS A 99 27.08 23.62 -9.75
C LYS A 99 27.66 23.77 -11.16
N GLN A 100 26.81 23.92 -12.18
CA GLN A 100 27.25 24.12 -13.57
C GLN A 100 28.10 25.41 -13.74
N ILE A 101 27.67 26.53 -13.15
CA ILE A 101 28.40 27.81 -13.23
C ILE A 101 29.75 27.72 -12.51
N LEU A 102 29.80 27.10 -11.33
CA LEU A 102 31.03 26.96 -10.56
C LEU A 102 32.01 26.01 -11.26
N GLU A 103 31.54 24.92 -11.86
CA GLU A 103 32.35 24.01 -12.69
C GLU A 103 32.93 24.74 -13.93
N ASP A 104 32.12 25.54 -14.62
CA ASP A 104 32.54 26.38 -15.76
C ASP A 104 33.54 27.47 -15.38
N GLU A 105 33.42 28.07 -14.18
CA GLU A 105 34.39 29.02 -13.62
C GLU A 105 35.64 28.34 -13.00
N GLY A 106 35.66 27.00 -12.89
CA GLY A 106 36.74 26.25 -12.25
C GLY A 106 36.83 26.45 -10.74
N ILE A 107 35.72 26.82 -10.10
CA ILE A 107 35.59 27.04 -8.66
C ILE A 107 35.07 25.75 -8.00
N GLU A 108 35.82 25.24 -7.03
CA GLU A 108 35.37 24.10 -6.21
C GLU A 108 34.13 24.49 -5.40
N ALA A 109 33.03 23.76 -5.58
CA ALA A 109 31.78 24.05 -4.89
C ALA A 109 31.91 23.76 -3.39
N SER A 110 31.78 24.82 -2.57
CA SER A 110 31.56 24.67 -1.13
C SER A 110 30.15 24.10 -0.86
N HIS A 111 29.79 23.95 0.41
CA HIS A 111 28.41 23.68 0.80
C HIS A 111 27.50 24.77 0.21
N LEU A 112 26.69 24.45 -0.81
CA LEU A 112 25.98 25.48 -1.60
C LEU A 112 25.02 26.32 -0.76
N PHE A 113 24.45 25.71 0.29
CA PHE A 113 23.63 26.37 1.29
C PHE A 113 24.50 27.06 2.37
N THR A 114 25.05 28.22 2.03
CA THR A 114 25.87 29.07 2.91
C THR A 114 25.59 30.55 2.67
N ILE A 115 25.87 31.39 3.67
CA ILE A 115 25.86 32.86 3.55
C ILE A 115 27.10 33.44 2.83
N GLU A 116 27.86 32.59 2.14
CA GLU A 116 29.05 32.99 1.38
C GLU A 116 28.63 33.76 0.13
N GLU A 117 29.33 34.85 -0.17
CA GLU A 117 29.07 35.66 -1.36
C GLU A 117 29.31 34.81 -2.62
N LYS A 118 28.25 34.60 -3.42
CA LYS A 118 28.31 33.79 -4.64
C LYS A 118 28.79 34.64 -5.83
N PRO A 119 29.40 34.04 -6.87
CA PRO A 119 29.79 34.75 -8.08
C PRO A 119 28.66 35.56 -8.72
N HIS A 120 29.00 36.60 -9.48
CA HIS A 120 28.00 37.47 -10.12
C HIS A 120 27.05 36.68 -11.04
N ARG A 121 27.54 35.66 -11.77
CA ARG A 121 26.68 34.78 -12.59
C ARG A 121 25.64 34.04 -11.75
N CYS A 122 26.07 33.45 -10.64
CA CYS A 122 25.19 32.77 -9.69
C CYS A 122 24.10 33.68 -9.13
N THR A 123 24.43 34.91 -8.75
CA THR A 123 23.45 35.89 -8.22
C THR A 123 22.56 36.46 -9.32
N GLU A 124 23.11 36.75 -10.50
CA GLU A 124 22.36 37.20 -11.68
C GLU A 124 21.32 36.18 -12.15
N TYR A 125 21.68 34.89 -12.16
CA TYR A 125 20.75 33.80 -12.49
C TYR A 125 19.55 33.81 -11.55
N VAL A 126 19.76 33.78 -10.23
CA VAL A 126 18.66 33.80 -9.24
C VAL A 126 17.79 35.05 -9.41
N GLU A 127 18.41 36.22 -9.45
CA GLU A 127 17.75 37.51 -9.44
C GLU A 127 16.91 37.74 -10.72
N LYS A 128 17.36 37.22 -11.87
CA LYS A 128 16.71 37.46 -13.18
C LYS A 128 15.92 36.29 -13.73
N ARG A 129 16.22 35.05 -13.36
CA ARG A 129 15.72 33.83 -14.04
C ARG A 129 14.82 32.94 -13.20
N VAL A 130 14.92 32.98 -11.87
CA VAL A 130 14.19 32.07 -10.97
C VAL A 130 13.00 32.78 -10.32
N PHE A 131 11.81 32.18 -10.46
CA PHE A 131 10.53 32.73 -9.99
C PHE A 131 9.73 31.70 -9.19
N ALA A 132 8.93 32.17 -8.25
CA ALA A 132 8.05 31.32 -7.46
C ALA A 132 6.75 32.04 -7.08
N ILE A 133 5.64 31.32 -7.10
CA ILE A 133 4.32 31.82 -6.70
C ILE A 133 3.67 30.83 -5.74
N ASP A 134 3.16 31.33 -4.62
CA ASP A 134 2.18 30.64 -3.78
C ASP A 134 1.11 31.62 -3.29
N PHE A 135 -0.07 31.12 -2.90
CA PHE A 135 -1.15 31.96 -2.38
C PHE A 135 -1.10 32.11 -0.85
N ASP A 136 -0.45 31.17 -0.14
CA ASP A 136 -0.36 31.16 1.32
C ASP A 136 0.81 32.02 1.80
N GLU A 137 0.50 33.03 2.61
CA GLU A 137 1.47 33.99 3.12
C GLU A 137 2.54 33.34 4.02
N LYS A 138 2.18 32.32 4.80
CA LYS A 138 3.16 31.64 5.67
C LYS A 138 4.18 30.89 4.81
N SER A 139 3.70 30.18 3.78
CA SER A 139 4.55 29.47 2.82
C SER A 139 5.51 30.43 2.11
N VAL A 140 5.01 31.54 1.55
CA VAL A 140 5.84 32.57 0.90
C VAL A 140 6.89 33.16 1.84
N ARG A 141 6.56 33.38 3.12
CA ARG A 141 7.51 33.89 4.11
C ARG A 141 8.58 32.86 4.48
N VAL A 142 8.24 31.57 4.58
CA VAL A 142 9.22 30.48 4.79
C VAL A 142 10.14 30.35 3.57
N ALA A 143 9.58 30.34 2.36
CA ALA A 143 10.35 30.36 1.11
C ALA A 143 11.38 31.50 1.08
N ARG A 144 10.94 32.75 1.27
CA ARG A 144 11.86 33.91 1.31
C ARG A 144 12.88 33.83 2.44
N THR A 145 12.53 33.19 3.56
CA THR A 145 13.46 32.95 4.68
C THR A 145 14.56 31.98 4.30
N LEU A 146 14.22 30.82 3.71
CA LEU A 146 15.19 29.82 3.25
C LEU A 146 16.13 30.40 2.20
N ASN A 147 15.59 31.15 1.25
CA ASN A 147 16.33 31.78 0.17
C ASN A 147 17.34 32.84 0.67
N LEU A 148 17.00 33.58 1.73
CA LEU A 148 17.94 34.48 2.43
C LEU A 148 19.04 33.70 3.17
N ILE A 149 18.75 32.53 3.73
CA ILE A 149 19.72 31.68 4.43
C ILE A 149 20.66 30.99 3.43
N ALA A 150 20.18 30.63 2.24
CA ALA A 150 20.93 30.03 1.14
C ALA A 150 21.97 30.97 0.49
N GLY A 151 22.05 32.23 0.92
CA GLY A 151 22.87 33.27 0.29
C GLY A 151 22.28 33.81 -1.02
N ASP A 152 21.07 33.40 -1.43
CA ASP A 152 20.46 33.82 -2.69
C ASP A 152 19.71 35.16 -2.54
N GLY A 153 18.92 35.31 -1.48
CA GLY A 153 18.20 36.51 -1.02
C GLY A 153 17.27 37.25 -2.01
N GLN A 154 17.31 36.90 -3.29
CA GLN A 154 16.81 37.68 -4.43
C GLN A 154 15.88 36.88 -5.34
N THR A 155 15.64 35.59 -5.05
CA THR A 155 14.67 34.78 -5.79
C THR A 155 13.30 35.47 -5.82
N ASN A 156 12.66 35.47 -7.00
CA ASN A 156 11.42 36.19 -7.23
C ASN A 156 10.20 35.44 -6.67
N VAL A 157 10.11 35.29 -5.34
CA VAL A 157 9.00 34.63 -4.63
C VAL A 157 7.87 35.62 -4.32
N MET A 158 6.66 35.36 -4.83
CA MET A 158 5.52 36.27 -4.78
C MET A 158 4.26 35.61 -4.18
N ARG A 159 3.51 36.38 -3.36
CA ARG A 159 2.19 35.97 -2.86
C ARG A 159 1.10 36.30 -3.88
N LEU A 160 0.68 35.32 -4.69
CA LEU A 160 -0.37 35.46 -5.70
C LEU A 160 -1.20 34.17 -5.84
N ASN A 161 -2.48 34.28 -6.19
CA ASN A 161 -3.28 33.11 -6.56
C ASN A 161 -3.07 32.77 -8.04
N THR A 162 -2.29 31.74 -8.33
CA THR A 162 -1.95 31.29 -9.69
C THR A 162 -3.18 31.02 -10.57
N LEU A 163 -4.27 30.48 -9.99
CA LEU A 163 -5.49 30.13 -10.74
C LEU A 163 -6.42 31.33 -10.99
N ASP A 164 -6.34 32.40 -10.21
CA ASP A 164 -7.22 33.57 -10.34
C ASP A 164 -6.46 34.83 -10.74
N TYR A 165 -5.84 34.75 -11.92
CA TYR A 165 -4.89 35.75 -12.41
C TYR A 165 -5.49 37.12 -12.81
N ASP A 166 -6.82 37.25 -12.86
CA ASP A 166 -7.46 38.57 -13.06
C ASP A 166 -7.51 39.36 -11.75
N GLY A 167 -7.53 38.67 -10.59
CA GLY A 167 -7.47 39.31 -9.27
C GLY A 167 -6.09 39.85 -8.91
N TRP A 168 -5.07 39.64 -9.75
CA TRP A 168 -3.70 40.12 -9.49
C TRP A 168 -3.63 41.65 -9.47
N ASP A 169 -4.39 42.34 -10.33
CA ASP A 169 -4.45 43.81 -10.31
C ASP A 169 -5.22 44.37 -9.10
N GLU A 170 -5.89 43.53 -8.29
CA GLU A 170 -6.50 43.95 -7.02
C GLU A 170 -5.44 43.92 -5.92
N ILE A 171 -4.80 42.75 -5.68
CA ILE A 171 -3.82 42.56 -4.60
C ILE A 171 -2.52 43.35 -4.80
N THR A 172 -2.06 43.54 -6.05
CA THR A 172 -0.80 44.25 -6.35
C THR A 172 -0.86 45.77 -6.10
N LYS A 173 -2.05 46.30 -5.79
CA LYS A 173 -2.27 47.70 -5.37
C LYS A 173 -2.15 47.92 -3.86
N GLU A 174 -2.12 46.85 -3.07
CA GLU A 174 -1.87 46.94 -1.63
C GLU A 174 -0.42 47.42 -1.40
N GLU A 175 -0.25 48.48 -0.61
CA GLU A 175 1.05 49.12 -0.36
C GLU A 175 2.07 48.12 0.22
N SER A 176 1.67 47.39 1.27
CA SER A 176 2.47 46.33 1.90
C SER A 176 2.84 45.18 0.95
N TRP A 177 1.99 44.88 -0.04
CA TRP A 177 2.32 43.92 -1.10
C TRP A 177 3.35 44.50 -2.06
N ASN A 178 3.18 45.78 -2.43
CA ASN A 178 4.07 46.49 -3.33
C ASN A 178 5.50 46.54 -2.76
N ASP A 179 5.64 46.99 -1.52
CA ASP A 179 6.92 47.11 -0.82
C ASP A 179 7.68 45.77 -0.75
N THR A 180 6.94 44.66 -0.66
CA THR A 180 7.51 43.32 -0.52
C THR A 180 7.85 42.63 -1.86
N TYR A 181 7.02 42.82 -2.90
CA TYR A 181 7.02 41.96 -4.09
C TYR A 181 7.17 42.70 -5.44
N ASN A 182 7.11 44.03 -5.47
CA ASN A 182 6.97 44.79 -6.72
C ASN A 182 8.13 44.59 -7.71
N ASP A 183 9.38 44.46 -7.27
CA ASP A 183 10.51 44.29 -8.19
C ASP A 183 10.53 42.91 -8.88
N GLY A 184 10.25 41.83 -8.13
CA GLY A 184 10.04 40.51 -8.74
C GLY A 184 8.81 40.49 -9.66
N PHE A 185 7.76 41.22 -9.31
CA PHE A 185 6.57 41.35 -10.15
C PHE A 185 6.81 42.18 -11.42
N LYS A 186 7.66 43.22 -11.38
CA LYS A 186 8.12 43.95 -12.57
C LYS A 186 8.89 43.02 -13.52
N ARG A 187 9.71 42.11 -12.99
CA ARG A 187 10.43 41.09 -13.78
C ARG A 187 9.45 40.08 -14.38
N LEU A 188 8.56 39.49 -13.58
CA LEU A 188 7.51 38.57 -14.04
C LEU A 188 6.64 39.18 -15.15
N LYS A 189 6.24 40.45 -15.02
CA LYS A 189 5.42 41.16 -16.02
C LYS A 189 6.10 41.32 -17.38
N LYS A 190 7.43 41.26 -17.48
CA LYS A 190 8.18 41.30 -18.74
C LYS A 190 8.12 39.97 -19.50
N LEU A 191 7.90 38.86 -18.79
CA LEU A 191 7.79 37.50 -19.37
C LEU A 191 6.37 37.16 -19.85
N ARG A 192 5.46 38.15 -19.92
CA ARG A 192 4.10 37.96 -20.42
C ARG A 192 4.08 38.01 -21.94
N LYS A 193 3.59 36.95 -22.56
CA LYS A 193 3.38 36.85 -24.02
C LYS A 193 2.43 37.94 -24.56
N ASN A 194 1.51 38.42 -23.72
CA ASN A 194 0.65 39.56 -24.02
C ASN A 194 0.69 40.55 -22.85
N SER A 195 1.12 41.80 -23.11
CA SER A 195 1.25 42.86 -22.09
C SER A 195 -0.04 43.19 -21.33
N ASN A 196 -1.19 42.81 -21.88
CA ASN A 196 -2.52 43.14 -21.36
C ASN A 196 -3.20 41.94 -20.68
N SER A 197 -2.49 40.81 -20.46
CA SER A 197 -3.06 39.62 -19.83
C SER A 197 -2.03 38.88 -18.98
N TYR A 198 -2.47 38.36 -17.82
CA TYR A 198 -1.69 37.44 -16.99
C TYR A 198 -1.93 35.97 -17.35
N LYS A 199 -2.55 35.68 -18.50
CA LYS A 199 -2.81 34.30 -18.94
C LYS A 199 -1.54 33.58 -19.41
N GLU A 200 -0.82 34.12 -20.38
CA GLU A 200 0.31 33.40 -21.01
C GLU A 200 1.66 34.03 -20.67
N PHE A 201 2.63 33.20 -20.33
CA PHE A 201 4.03 33.60 -20.05
C PHE A 201 5.02 32.82 -20.92
N GLU A 202 6.29 33.19 -20.85
CA GLU A 202 7.36 32.66 -21.70
C GLU A 202 8.49 31.97 -20.89
N PHE A 203 8.12 31.04 -20.00
CA PHE A 203 9.09 30.25 -19.22
C PHE A 203 9.64 29.04 -19.99
N ASP A 204 10.91 28.72 -19.75
CA ASP A 204 11.61 27.53 -20.28
C ASP A 204 11.33 26.28 -19.46
N VAL A 205 11.37 26.41 -18.13
CA VAL A 205 11.29 25.33 -17.16
C VAL A 205 10.19 25.64 -16.15
N LEU A 206 9.30 24.68 -15.92
CA LEU A 206 8.30 24.77 -14.86
C LEU A 206 8.30 23.51 -14.00
N MET A 207 8.44 23.66 -12.69
CA MET A 207 8.30 22.55 -11.76
C MET A 207 7.29 22.92 -10.68
N ALA A 208 6.35 22.02 -10.38
CA ALA A 208 5.28 22.30 -9.43
C ALA A 208 4.71 21.04 -8.77
N ASN A 209 4.27 21.19 -7.52
CA ASN A 209 3.44 20.21 -6.82
C ASN A 209 2.10 20.86 -6.39
N PRO A 210 1.10 20.93 -7.29
CA PRO A 210 -0.18 21.55 -6.99
C PRO A 210 -0.99 20.82 -5.90
N PRO A 211 -1.90 21.51 -5.18
CA PRO A 211 -2.76 20.88 -4.19
C PRO A 211 -3.59 19.73 -4.77
N PHE A 212 -3.42 18.52 -4.21
CA PHE A 212 -4.10 17.30 -4.67
C PHE A 212 -5.59 17.25 -4.34
N ALA A 213 -6.07 18.11 -3.44
CA ALA A 213 -7.43 18.07 -2.92
C ALA A 213 -8.12 19.44 -2.91
N GLY A 214 -9.46 19.37 -2.95
CA GLY A 214 -10.36 20.51 -2.98
C GLY A 214 -10.76 20.93 -4.40
N ASP A 215 -12.05 21.19 -4.59
CA ASP A 215 -12.58 21.75 -5.83
C ASP A 215 -12.60 23.28 -5.78
N ILE A 216 -12.28 23.93 -6.89
CA ILE A 216 -12.72 25.30 -7.20
C ILE A 216 -14.19 25.24 -7.59
N LYS A 217 -15.01 26.19 -7.12
CA LYS A 217 -16.46 26.31 -7.41
C LYS A 217 -16.82 27.63 -8.07
N GLU A 218 -15.89 28.57 -8.09
CA GLU A 218 -16.02 29.93 -8.56
C GLU A 218 -16.05 29.96 -10.09
N GLY A 219 -17.23 30.18 -10.68
CA GLY A 219 -17.39 30.26 -12.13
C GLY A 219 -16.44 31.25 -12.82
N ARG A 220 -16.03 32.33 -12.12
CA ARG A 220 -15.05 33.31 -12.62
C ARG A 220 -13.68 32.68 -12.89
N ILE A 221 -13.28 31.67 -12.12
CA ILE A 221 -12.02 30.93 -12.30
C ILE A 221 -12.26 29.81 -13.31
N ILE A 222 -13.27 28.96 -13.06
CA ILE A 222 -13.56 27.76 -13.85
C ILE A 222 -13.71 28.07 -15.34
N HIS A 223 -14.42 29.14 -15.71
CA HIS A 223 -14.73 29.48 -17.11
C HIS A 223 -13.50 29.98 -17.92
N LYS A 224 -12.32 30.11 -17.30
CA LYS A 224 -11.06 30.50 -17.98
C LYS A 224 -10.31 29.32 -18.59
N TYR A 225 -10.59 28.10 -18.14
CA TYR A 225 -9.82 26.88 -18.42
C TYR A 225 -10.61 25.89 -19.29
N ALA A 226 -10.08 25.49 -20.43
CA ALA A 226 -10.66 24.50 -21.32
C ALA A 226 -10.91 23.14 -20.64
N LEU A 227 -10.04 22.69 -19.73
CA LEU A 227 -10.23 21.48 -18.92
C LEU A 227 -11.48 21.54 -18.01
N SER A 228 -12.02 22.73 -17.75
CA SER A 228 -13.31 22.89 -17.06
C SER A 228 -14.54 22.62 -17.92
N LYS A 229 -14.40 22.37 -19.23
CA LYS A 229 -15.53 22.01 -20.10
C LYS A 229 -15.73 20.50 -20.13
N LYS A 230 -16.98 20.07 -19.93
CA LYS A 230 -17.41 18.70 -20.21
C LYS A 230 -17.40 18.43 -21.72
N PRO A 231 -17.35 17.17 -22.18
CA PRO A 231 -17.42 16.81 -23.59
C PRO A 231 -18.65 17.35 -24.35
N ASN A 232 -19.74 17.67 -23.65
CA ASN A 232 -20.94 18.30 -24.22
C ASN A 232 -20.87 19.85 -24.30
N GLY A 233 -19.69 20.44 -24.12
CA GLY A 233 -19.43 21.88 -24.18
C GLY A 233 -19.89 22.67 -22.94
N LYS A 234 -20.62 22.08 -21.99
CA LYS A 234 -21.06 22.77 -20.77
C LYS A 234 -19.92 22.86 -19.74
N TRP A 235 -19.85 23.98 -19.05
CA TRP A 235 -18.95 24.17 -17.92
C TRP A 235 -19.27 23.23 -16.76
N GLN A 236 -18.24 22.80 -16.05
CA GLN A 236 -18.36 22.09 -14.78
C GLN A 236 -18.73 23.07 -13.65
N THR A 237 -19.49 22.63 -12.66
CA THR A 237 -19.87 23.45 -11.49
C THR A 237 -18.83 23.38 -10.37
N LYS A 238 -17.89 22.44 -10.45
CA LYS A 238 -16.75 22.28 -9.56
C LYS A 238 -15.64 21.55 -10.33
N VAL A 239 -14.38 21.93 -10.13
CA VAL A 239 -13.21 21.30 -10.78
C VAL A 239 -12.07 21.20 -9.77
N GLY A 240 -11.35 20.07 -9.74
CA GLY A 240 -10.19 19.88 -8.88
C GLY A 240 -9.09 20.90 -9.20
N ARG A 241 -8.43 21.44 -8.15
CA ARG A 241 -7.35 22.42 -8.30
C ARG A 241 -6.23 21.90 -9.19
N ASP A 242 -5.79 20.68 -8.93
CA ASP A 242 -4.80 19.93 -9.71
C ASP A 242 -5.09 19.92 -11.23
N ILE A 243 -6.35 19.73 -11.64
CA ILE A 243 -6.76 19.78 -13.04
C ILE A 243 -6.52 21.18 -13.65
N LEU A 244 -6.88 22.25 -12.92
CA LEU A 244 -6.72 23.62 -13.41
C LEU A 244 -5.23 24.02 -13.48
N PHE A 245 -4.41 23.53 -12.55
CA PHE A 245 -2.96 23.73 -12.58
C PHE A 245 -2.29 23.08 -13.81
N ILE A 246 -2.80 21.96 -14.33
CA ILE A 246 -2.26 21.37 -15.58
C ILE A 246 -2.36 22.37 -16.73
N GLU A 247 -3.54 22.93 -16.99
CA GLU A 247 -3.71 23.92 -18.06
C GLU A 247 -2.98 25.22 -17.75
N ARG A 248 -3.06 25.70 -16.50
CA ARG A 248 -2.39 26.93 -16.09
C ARG A 248 -0.88 26.86 -16.30
N ASN A 249 -0.24 25.76 -15.94
CA ASN A 249 1.20 25.59 -16.06
C ASN A 249 1.63 25.48 -17.53
N LEU A 250 0.80 24.85 -18.38
CA LEU A 250 1.00 24.87 -19.83
C LEU A 250 0.81 26.25 -20.46
N ASP A 251 -0.01 27.14 -19.89
CA ASP A 251 -0.08 28.55 -20.30
C ASP A 251 1.19 29.36 -19.88
N PHE A 252 1.89 28.96 -18.82
CA PHE A 252 3.15 29.61 -18.38
C PHE A 252 4.37 29.24 -19.24
N LEU A 253 4.39 28.05 -19.84
CA LEU A 253 5.50 27.59 -20.69
C LEU A 253 5.51 28.28 -22.07
N LYS A 254 6.69 28.69 -22.54
CA LYS A 254 6.91 29.06 -23.94
C LYS A 254 6.92 27.82 -24.86
N PRO A 255 6.75 27.96 -26.18
CA PRO A 255 6.92 26.85 -27.13
C PRO A 255 8.28 26.17 -26.92
N GLY A 256 8.31 24.84 -26.83
CA GLY A 256 9.54 24.09 -26.57
C GLY A 256 9.93 23.97 -25.09
N GLY A 257 9.36 24.80 -24.22
CA GLY A 257 9.55 24.73 -22.77
C GLY A 257 9.04 23.41 -22.19
N ARG A 258 9.57 23.04 -21.02
CA ARG A 258 9.38 21.73 -20.39
C ARG A 258 8.92 21.85 -18.95
N MET A 259 8.13 20.88 -18.50
CA MET A 259 7.56 20.86 -17.16
C MET A 259 7.69 19.48 -16.51
N ALA A 260 7.94 19.47 -15.19
CA ALA A 260 7.67 18.34 -14.32
C ALA A 260 6.57 18.73 -13.31
N ILE A 261 5.47 18.00 -13.28
CA ILE A 261 4.32 18.30 -12.41
C ILE A 261 3.92 17.05 -11.61
N VAL A 262 3.88 17.19 -10.29
CA VAL A 262 3.43 16.13 -9.38
C VAL A 262 1.90 16.10 -9.36
N LEU A 263 1.29 14.95 -9.63
CA LEU A 263 -0.16 14.81 -9.72
C LEU A 263 -0.64 13.49 -9.07
N PRO A 264 -1.89 13.41 -8.57
CA PRO A 264 -2.47 12.15 -8.09
C PRO A 264 -2.55 11.08 -9.19
N GLN A 265 -2.27 9.81 -8.86
CA GLN A 265 -2.26 8.68 -9.81
C GLN A 265 -3.54 8.59 -10.66
N GLY A 266 -4.68 8.98 -10.09
CA GLY A 266 -5.98 9.00 -10.77
C GLY A 266 -5.97 9.79 -12.09
N ARG A 267 -5.20 10.88 -12.19
CA ARG A 267 -5.13 11.71 -13.42
C ARG A 267 -4.52 10.98 -14.61
N PHE A 268 -3.73 9.94 -14.34
CA PHE A 268 -3.03 9.14 -15.34
C PHE A 268 -3.82 7.91 -15.80
N ASN A 269 -4.78 7.44 -14.98
CA ASN A 269 -5.51 6.21 -15.25
C ASN A 269 -7.05 6.32 -15.31
N ASN A 270 -7.70 7.23 -14.58
CA ASN A 270 -9.16 7.28 -14.43
C ASN A 270 -9.88 7.47 -15.77
N SER A 271 -10.90 6.66 -16.05
CA SER A 271 -11.71 6.76 -17.26
C SER A 271 -12.40 8.13 -17.40
N SER A 272 -12.80 8.74 -16.28
CA SER A 272 -13.36 10.11 -16.24
C SER A 272 -12.37 11.18 -16.70
N ASP A 273 -11.08 10.91 -16.53
CA ASP A 273 -10.00 11.89 -16.65
C ASP A 273 -9.28 11.76 -18.01
N LYS A 274 -9.80 10.94 -18.93
CA LYS A 274 -9.22 10.71 -20.26
C LYS A 274 -8.97 12.01 -21.04
N GLN A 275 -9.93 12.94 -20.96
CA GLN A 275 -9.86 14.26 -21.58
C GLN A 275 -8.63 15.07 -21.13
N ILE A 276 -8.13 14.86 -19.90
CA ILE A 276 -6.92 15.54 -19.40
C ILE A 276 -5.69 15.03 -20.15
N ARG A 277 -5.59 13.72 -20.38
CA ARG A 277 -4.46 13.08 -21.08
C ARG A 277 -4.48 13.42 -22.57
N GLU A 278 -5.66 13.43 -23.18
CA GLU A 278 -5.87 13.92 -24.55
C GLU A 278 -5.44 15.39 -24.69
N PHE A 279 -5.85 16.26 -23.75
CA PHE A 279 -5.48 17.67 -23.73
C PHE A 279 -3.97 17.92 -23.58
N ILE A 280 -3.29 17.11 -22.77
CA ILE A 280 -1.82 17.16 -22.60
C ILE A 280 -1.13 16.75 -23.90
N ALA A 281 -1.46 15.57 -24.45
CA ALA A 281 -0.83 15.04 -25.68
C ALA A 281 -1.08 15.95 -26.91
N GLU A 282 -2.23 16.63 -26.97
CA GLU A 282 -2.51 17.63 -28.01
C GLU A 282 -1.53 18.82 -27.98
N ARG A 283 -1.02 19.19 -26.79
CA ARG A 283 -0.20 20.40 -26.55
C ARG A 283 1.29 20.13 -26.31
N CYS A 284 1.63 18.94 -25.86
CA CYS A 284 2.97 18.57 -25.45
C CYS A 284 3.34 17.13 -25.85
N ARG A 285 4.61 16.91 -26.11
CA ARG A 285 5.22 15.58 -26.02
C ARG A 285 5.21 15.15 -24.55
N ILE A 286 4.64 13.98 -24.27
CA ILE A 286 4.80 13.32 -22.97
C ILE A 286 6.19 12.69 -22.97
N LEU A 287 7.10 13.20 -22.13
CA LEU A 287 8.47 12.69 -22.05
C LEU A 287 8.54 11.46 -21.15
N ALA A 288 8.01 11.60 -19.94
CA ALA A 288 7.99 10.53 -18.95
C ALA A 288 6.82 10.62 -17.97
N VAL A 289 6.49 9.48 -17.37
CA VAL A 289 5.67 9.42 -16.16
C VAL A 289 6.35 8.53 -15.13
N VAL A 290 6.75 9.12 -14.01
CA VAL A 290 7.42 8.42 -12.90
C VAL A 290 6.42 8.22 -11.76
N GLY A 291 6.01 6.97 -11.53
CA GLY A 291 5.14 6.60 -10.42
C GLY A 291 5.91 6.55 -9.10
N LEU A 292 5.47 7.34 -8.12
CA LEU A 292 6.10 7.41 -6.80
C LEU A 292 5.54 6.33 -5.87
N HIS A 293 6.28 6.03 -4.80
CA HIS A 293 5.85 5.05 -3.81
C HIS A 293 4.66 5.59 -2.98
N GLY A 294 3.81 4.69 -2.47
CA GLY A 294 2.66 5.07 -1.63
C GLY A 294 3.01 5.76 -0.31
N ASN A 295 4.28 5.66 0.12
CA ASN A 295 4.79 6.26 1.35
C ASN A 295 5.51 7.60 1.13
N THR A 296 5.80 8.00 -0.11
CA THR A 296 6.62 9.19 -0.41
C THR A 296 6.09 10.47 0.27
N PHE A 297 4.75 10.66 0.27
CA PHE A 297 4.08 11.80 0.89
C PHE A 297 3.50 11.51 2.30
N LYS A 298 3.84 10.39 2.92
CA LYS A 298 3.57 10.16 4.35
C LYS A 298 4.47 11.04 5.24
N PRO A 299 4.03 11.38 6.47
CA PRO A 299 2.76 11.02 7.10
C PRO A 299 1.53 11.80 6.58
N HIS A 300 1.71 12.79 5.69
CA HIS A 300 0.65 13.74 5.33
C HIS A 300 -0.46 13.17 4.46
N THR A 301 -0.13 12.26 3.53
CA THR A 301 -1.13 11.55 2.71
C THR A 301 -0.62 10.20 2.22
N GLY A 302 -1.51 9.20 2.22
CA GLY A 302 -1.31 7.90 1.54
C GLY A 302 -1.80 7.89 0.10
N THR A 303 -2.03 9.06 -0.52
CA THR A 303 -2.42 9.17 -1.93
C THR A 303 -1.22 8.89 -2.81
N LYS A 304 -1.27 7.82 -3.62
CA LYS A 304 -0.24 7.56 -4.62
C LYS A 304 -0.23 8.65 -5.69
N THR A 305 0.97 9.11 -6.04
CA THR A 305 1.23 10.21 -6.97
C THR A 305 2.19 9.76 -8.07
N SER A 306 2.20 10.50 -9.18
CA SER A 306 3.21 10.38 -10.23
C SER A 306 3.74 11.77 -10.60
N VAL A 307 4.98 11.83 -11.07
CA VAL A 307 5.54 13.00 -11.74
C VAL A 307 5.30 12.85 -13.24
N LEU A 308 4.61 13.82 -13.85
CA LEU A 308 4.47 13.94 -15.30
C LEU A 308 5.55 14.87 -15.83
N LEU A 309 6.37 14.39 -16.77
CA LEU A 309 7.32 15.21 -17.51
C LEU A 309 6.84 15.42 -18.96
N VAL A 310 6.80 16.67 -19.40
CA VAL A 310 6.32 17.07 -20.73
C VAL A 310 7.19 18.14 -21.36
N GLN A 311 7.22 18.19 -22.70
CA GLN A 311 7.77 19.30 -23.48
C GLN A 311 6.70 19.85 -24.42
N LYS A 312 6.48 21.18 -24.41
CA LYS A 312 5.46 21.83 -25.22
C LYS A 312 5.84 21.79 -26.70
N TRP A 313 4.91 21.38 -27.58
CA TRP A 313 5.17 21.27 -29.02
C TRP A 313 5.63 22.63 -29.58
N ASN A 314 6.66 22.60 -30.44
CA ASN A 314 7.23 23.76 -31.09
C ASN A 314 7.97 23.38 -32.38
N ASP A 315 7.50 23.91 -33.50
CA ASP A 315 8.10 23.74 -34.83
C ASP A 315 8.98 24.94 -35.25
N ASP A 316 9.05 26.02 -34.45
CA ASP A 316 9.88 27.20 -34.71
C ASP A 316 11.06 27.30 -33.70
N PRO A 317 12.31 26.99 -34.11
CA PRO A 317 13.47 27.05 -33.21
C PRO A 317 13.81 28.47 -32.73
N ARG A 318 13.16 29.52 -33.25
CA ARG A 318 13.31 30.90 -32.77
C ARG A 318 12.37 31.24 -31.60
N ALA A 319 11.31 30.44 -31.40
CA ALA A 319 10.35 30.63 -30.31
C ALA A 319 10.79 29.94 -28.99
N GLY A 320 11.73 29.00 -29.09
CA GLY A 320 12.27 28.21 -27.98
C GLY A 320 12.88 26.91 -28.47
N ALA A 321 13.18 26.01 -27.53
CA ALA A 321 13.70 24.67 -27.81
C ALA A 321 12.84 23.92 -28.85
N LEU A 322 13.46 23.15 -29.74
CA LEU A 322 12.76 22.48 -30.82
C LEU A 322 12.07 21.21 -30.32
N CYS A 323 10.75 21.12 -30.50
CA CYS A 323 9.97 19.94 -30.13
C CYS A 323 8.89 19.72 -31.21
N PRO A 324 9.26 19.23 -32.41
CA PRO A 324 8.33 19.18 -33.53
C PRO A 324 7.19 18.21 -33.24
N ARG A 325 5.98 18.51 -33.68
CA ARG A 325 4.84 17.62 -33.42
C ARG A 325 5.05 16.26 -34.08
N GLN A 326 4.92 15.18 -33.30
CA GLN A 326 5.00 13.80 -33.76
C GLN A 326 3.70 13.05 -33.43
N ASP A 327 3.16 12.30 -34.41
CA ASP A 327 1.91 11.53 -34.24
C ASP A 327 2.11 10.25 -33.40
N ASP A 328 3.32 9.71 -33.38
CA ASP A 328 3.73 8.62 -32.48
C ASP A 328 5.18 8.84 -32.04
N TYR A 329 5.48 8.51 -30.79
CA TYR A 329 6.79 8.72 -30.16
C TYR A 329 6.91 7.87 -28.90
N ASN A 330 8.15 7.61 -28.46
CA ASN A 330 8.42 6.87 -27.23
C ASN A 330 8.14 7.71 -25.98
N ILE A 331 7.51 7.09 -24.97
CA ILE A 331 7.29 7.62 -23.63
C ILE A 331 8.06 6.74 -22.64
N PHE A 332 8.80 7.36 -21.73
CA PHE A 332 9.53 6.68 -20.66
C PHE A 332 8.66 6.52 -19.41
N PHE A 333 8.37 5.29 -19.02
CA PHE A 333 7.65 4.98 -17.78
C PHE A 333 8.62 4.41 -16.76
N ALA A 334 8.54 4.85 -15.50
CA ALA A 334 9.31 4.28 -14.41
C ALA A 334 8.49 4.26 -13.11
N THR A 335 8.76 3.30 -12.23
CA THR A 335 8.09 3.18 -10.93
C THR A 335 9.10 3.03 -9.81
N MET A 336 9.12 3.98 -8.88
CA MET A 336 9.94 3.99 -7.67
C MET A 336 9.67 2.72 -6.83
N GLN A 337 10.65 1.82 -6.74
CA GLN A 337 10.57 0.60 -5.95
C GLN A 337 10.95 0.84 -4.49
N LYS A 338 12.00 1.65 -4.25
CA LYS A 338 12.48 1.96 -2.91
C LYS A 338 11.78 3.20 -2.39
N SER A 339 11.04 3.07 -1.29
CA SER A 339 10.12 4.10 -0.84
C SER A 339 10.76 5.39 -0.30
N GLY A 340 12.01 5.33 0.17
CA GLY A 340 12.67 6.35 0.99
C GLY A 340 11.99 6.61 2.36
N LYS A 341 10.85 5.98 2.63
CA LYS A 341 10.01 6.17 3.83
C LYS A 341 9.24 4.91 4.21
N ASP A 342 9.15 4.64 5.50
CA ASP A 342 8.41 3.50 6.04
C ASP A 342 6.87 3.72 5.98
N ASN A 343 6.11 2.85 6.64
CA ASN A 343 4.66 2.97 6.67
C ASN A 343 4.12 4.06 7.62
N SER A 344 4.91 4.54 8.58
CA SER A 344 4.56 5.67 9.46
C SER A 344 4.83 7.04 8.79
N GLY A 345 5.84 7.11 7.92
CA GLY A 345 6.30 8.31 7.22
C GLY A 345 7.74 8.72 7.54
N GLU A 346 8.43 7.97 8.40
CA GLU A 346 9.82 8.17 8.80
C GLU A 346 10.78 7.78 7.66
N LYS A 347 11.90 8.53 7.54
CA LYS A 347 12.90 8.32 6.49
C LYS A 347 13.63 6.98 6.65
N ILE A 348 13.79 6.25 5.55
CA ILE A 348 14.64 5.04 5.49
C ILE A 348 15.99 5.45 4.91
N TYR A 349 17.07 5.17 5.64
CA TYR A 349 18.43 5.53 5.24
C TYR A 349 19.21 4.34 4.68
N ARG A 350 20.07 4.60 3.69
CA ARG A 350 20.92 3.62 3.00
C ARG A 350 21.97 3.06 3.97
N ARG A 351 22.23 1.76 3.93
CA ARG A 351 23.30 1.10 4.69
C ARG A 351 24.55 0.88 3.83
N ILE A 352 25.71 0.87 4.48
CA ILE A 352 27.03 0.58 3.88
C ILE A 352 27.20 -0.94 3.63
N VAL A 353 26.65 -1.78 4.52
CA VAL A 353 26.73 -3.25 4.46
C VAL A 353 25.31 -3.85 4.34
N PRO A 354 25.09 -4.92 3.54
CA PRO A 354 23.81 -5.62 3.47
C PRO A 354 23.37 -6.24 4.81
N PRO A 355 22.07 -6.55 5.01
CA PRO A 355 21.55 -7.11 6.26
C PRO A 355 22.03 -8.53 6.62
N ASP A 356 22.75 -9.20 5.73
CA ASP A 356 22.99 -10.65 5.77
C ASP A 356 24.14 -11.09 6.69
N GLU A 357 24.87 -10.16 7.31
CA GLU A 357 25.92 -10.45 8.32
C GLU A 357 25.42 -10.19 9.75
N GLU A 358 25.65 -11.14 10.67
CA GLU A 358 25.17 -11.08 12.06
C GLU A 358 25.71 -9.84 12.82
N MET A 359 24.85 -8.82 13.00
CA MET A 359 25.23 -7.59 13.71
C MET A 359 25.06 -7.70 15.23
N SER A 360 26.18 -7.55 15.96
CA SER A 360 26.17 -7.31 17.40
C SER A 360 25.86 -5.84 17.74
N SER A 361 24.96 -5.61 18.69
CA SER A 361 24.69 -4.31 19.34
C SER A 361 23.94 -3.24 18.52
N ALA A 362 23.15 -2.42 19.22
CA ALA A 362 22.37 -1.32 18.64
C ALA A 362 23.20 -0.07 18.29
N ARG A 363 24.43 0.06 18.82
CA ARG A 363 25.30 1.23 18.53
C ARG A 363 26.04 1.11 17.21
N ASP A 364 26.22 -0.11 16.73
CA ASP A 364 26.89 -0.38 15.46
C ASP A 364 25.90 -0.15 14.30
N LYS A 365 24.60 -0.41 14.51
CA LYS A 365 23.50 -0.16 13.55
C LYS A 365 23.34 1.28 13.04
N GLU A 366 23.83 2.30 13.77
CA GLU A 366 23.87 3.70 13.32
C GLU A 366 25.15 4.07 12.56
N ARG A 367 26.27 3.37 12.83
CA ARG A 367 27.57 3.65 12.20
C ARG A 367 27.65 3.14 10.76
N ASP A 368 26.82 2.18 10.42
CA ASP A 368 26.76 1.58 9.08
C ASP A 368 25.76 2.27 8.14
N LEU A 369 25.32 3.50 8.47
CA LEU A 369 24.50 4.32 7.56
C LEU A 369 25.40 5.12 6.60
N LEU A 370 25.01 5.14 5.33
CA LEU A 370 25.76 5.85 4.28
C LEU A 370 25.62 7.36 4.46
N LEU A 371 26.77 8.04 4.48
CA LEU A 371 26.88 9.49 4.56
C LEU A 371 27.33 10.08 3.22
N ASP A 372 26.84 11.28 2.90
CA ASP A 372 27.36 12.10 1.80
C ASP A 372 28.70 12.79 2.17
N GLU A 373 29.29 13.51 1.21
CA GLU A 373 30.54 14.27 1.42
C GLU A 373 30.43 15.37 2.49
N HIS A 374 29.20 15.75 2.87
CA HIS A 374 28.88 16.74 3.89
C HIS A 374 28.45 16.11 5.23
N GLN A 375 28.56 14.79 5.37
CA GLN A 375 28.17 13.99 6.55
C GLN A 375 26.65 13.92 6.81
N HIS A 376 25.83 14.02 5.76
CA HIS A 376 24.38 13.82 5.83
C HIS A 376 23.98 12.39 5.49
N LEU A 377 22.93 11.89 6.14
CA LEU A 377 22.40 10.54 5.90
C LEU A 377 21.71 10.42 4.52
N VAL A 378 22.18 9.49 3.70
CA VAL A 378 21.61 9.20 2.38
C VAL A 378 20.32 8.40 2.52
N ILE A 379 19.22 8.88 1.93
CA ILE A 379 17.91 8.19 1.92
C ILE A 379 17.94 7.02 0.91
N ASP A 380 17.43 5.84 1.30
CA ASP A 380 17.39 4.68 0.40
C ASP A 380 16.24 4.79 -0.61
N HIS A 381 16.57 5.26 -1.81
CA HIS A 381 15.67 5.38 -2.96
C HIS A 381 16.35 4.94 -4.26
N ASP A 382 15.57 4.75 -5.32
CA ASP A 382 16.02 4.38 -6.68
C ASP A 382 15.83 5.50 -7.71
N LEU A 383 15.51 6.73 -7.27
CA LEU A 383 15.21 7.85 -8.16
C LEU A 383 16.42 8.42 -8.91
N PHE A 384 17.59 8.48 -8.27
CA PHE A 384 18.83 9.03 -8.87
C PHE A 384 20.09 8.60 -8.09
N ASN A 385 21.29 8.80 -8.66
CA ASN A 385 22.56 8.59 -7.95
C ASN A 385 22.99 9.77 -7.05
N HIS A 386 23.57 9.45 -5.90
CA HIS A 386 24.20 10.41 -5.00
C HIS A 386 25.69 10.54 -5.34
N GLU A 387 25.99 11.15 -6.49
CA GLU A 387 27.36 11.53 -6.91
C GLU A 387 28.37 10.37 -6.92
N GLY A 388 27.88 9.15 -7.20
CA GLY A 388 28.66 7.92 -7.23
C GLY A 388 28.68 7.11 -5.93
N LEU A 389 28.12 7.64 -4.83
CA LEU A 389 27.93 6.92 -3.56
C LEU A 389 26.85 5.83 -3.61
N THR A 390 25.98 5.89 -4.62
CA THR A 390 24.86 4.95 -4.85
C THR A 390 24.75 4.64 -6.34
N GLU A 391 24.10 3.53 -6.68
CA GLU A 391 23.83 3.15 -8.07
C GLU A 391 22.97 4.18 -8.84
N ASP A 392 23.19 4.25 -10.16
CA ASP A 392 22.40 5.03 -11.11
C ASP A 392 20.91 4.65 -11.06
N GLY A 393 20.03 5.66 -11.03
CA GLY A 393 18.60 5.51 -10.84
C GLY A 393 17.75 5.96 -12.03
N ILE A 394 16.47 6.21 -11.76
CA ILE A 394 15.45 6.60 -12.75
C ILE A 394 15.85 7.88 -13.52
N ALA A 395 16.45 8.87 -12.86
CA ALA A 395 16.91 10.09 -13.51
C ALA A 395 18.04 9.83 -14.52
N GLU A 396 19.04 9.01 -14.16
CA GLU A 396 20.13 8.65 -15.06
C GLU A 396 19.65 7.79 -16.25
N ALA A 397 18.67 6.92 -16.02
CA ALA A 397 18.00 6.15 -17.08
C ALA A 397 17.22 7.05 -18.06
N PHE A 398 16.51 8.06 -17.53
CA PHE A 398 15.82 9.05 -18.33
C PHE A 398 16.78 9.95 -19.12
N MET A 399 17.91 10.36 -18.53
CA MET A 399 18.93 11.13 -19.26
C MET A 399 19.47 10.38 -20.47
N GLU A 400 19.75 9.07 -20.35
CA GLU A 400 20.14 8.25 -21.51
C GLU A 400 19.00 8.08 -22.54
N PHE A 401 17.75 7.93 -22.10
CA PHE A 401 16.57 7.94 -22.98
C PHE A 401 16.44 9.26 -23.76
N VAL A 402 16.63 10.41 -23.11
CA VAL A 402 16.57 11.75 -23.73
C VAL A 402 17.67 11.93 -24.79
N LYS A 403 18.90 11.43 -24.51
CA LYS A 403 19.99 11.42 -25.50
C LYS A 403 19.69 10.52 -26.69
N LYS A 404 19.11 9.34 -26.46
CA LYS A 404 18.65 8.41 -27.52
C LYS A 404 17.60 9.05 -28.43
N GLU A 405 16.62 9.72 -27.84
CA GLU A 405 15.52 10.41 -28.55
C GLU A 405 15.91 11.77 -29.14
N LYS A 406 17.11 12.29 -28.84
CA LYS A 406 17.67 13.55 -29.35
C LYS A 406 16.79 14.78 -29.05
N LEU A 407 16.35 14.92 -27.80
CA LEU A 407 15.52 16.07 -27.42
C LEU A 407 16.40 17.31 -27.21
N SER A 408 16.00 18.43 -27.84
CA SER A 408 16.88 19.58 -28.01
C SER A 408 17.33 20.26 -26.72
N PHE A 409 16.58 20.11 -25.62
CA PHE A 409 16.92 20.73 -24.32
C PHE A 409 18.11 20.05 -23.63
N PHE A 410 18.57 18.91 -24.15
CA PHE A 410 19.66 18.13 -23.57
C PHE A 410 20.91 18.11 -24.46
N GLU A 411 20.75 18.20 -25.79
CA GLU A 411 21.88 18.28 -26.74
C GLU A 411 22.68 19.59 -26.64
N GLN A 412 22.12 20.64 -26.01
CA GLN A 412 22.71 21.98 -25.98
C GLN A 412 23.65 22.23 -24.78
N SER A 413 23.71 21.33 -23.81
CA SER A 413 24.51 21.52 -22.59
C SER A 413 25.96 21.03 -22.79
N PRO A 414 26.99 21.84 -22.50
CA PRO A 414 28.39 21.52 -22.81
C PRO A 414 28.99 20.36 -21.99
N PHE A 415 28.34 19.99 -20.87
CA PHE A 415 28.77 18.92 -19.98
C PHE A 415 28.14 17.55 -20.29
N VAL A 416 27.30 17.46 -21.33
CA VAL A 416 26.54 16.23 -21.64
C VAL A 416 27.38 15.20 -22.40
N THR A 417 27.55 14.03 -21.78
CA THR A 417 28.15 12.86 -22.43
C THR A 417 27.24 12.28 -23.53
N PRO A 418 27.79 11.75 -24.64
CA PRO A 418 27.00 11.07 -25.67
C PRO A 418 26.18 9.89 -25.12
N PHE A 419 25.12 9.51 -25.85
CA PHE A 419 24.31 8.33 -25.52
C PHE A 419 25.16 7.06 -25.38
N SER A 420 25.02 6.35 -24.26
CA SER A 420 25.68 5.08 -24.00
C SER A 420 24.67 3.95 -23.97
N LYS A 421 24.63 3.17 -25.06
CA LYS A 421 23.72 2.03 -25.22
C LYS A 421 23.86 1.02 -24.07
N ASP A 422 25.09 0.62 -23.76
CA ASP A 422 25.40 -0.38 -22.72
C ASP A 422 25.10 0.14 -21.30
N LYS A 423 25.10 1.47 -21.09
CA LYS A 423 24.58 2.07 -19.85
C LYS A 423 23.06 2.00 -19.82
N TYR A 424 22.40 2.42 -20.89
CA TYR A 424 20.93 2.44 -20.98
C TYR A 424 20.31 1.06 -20.82
N GLU A 425 20.81 0.03 -21.52
CA GLU A 425 20.28 -1.34 -21.42
C GLU A 425 20.41 -1.88 -19.98
N ARG A 426 21.55 -1.67 -19.30
CA ARG A 426 21.71 -2.06 -17.88
C ARG A 426 20.73 -1.34 -16.94
N LEU A 427 20.45 -0.06 -17.18
CA LEU A 427 19.49 0.69 -16.35
C LEU A 427 18.05 0.23 -16.57
N MET A 428 17.65 -0.01 -17.82
CA MET A 428 16.33 -0.56 -18.16
C MET A 428 16.14 -2.02 -17.73
N ASP A 429 17.24 -2.72 -17.39
CA ASP A 429 17.20 -4.05 -16.79
C ASP A 429 17.24 -4.05 -15.26
N GLY A 430 17.94 -3.10 -14.62
CA GLY A 430 18.02 -2.98 -13.16
C GLY A 430 16.87 -2.20 -12.49
N LEU A 431 16.16 -1.35 -13.24
CA LEU A 431 15.06 -0.52 -12.73
C LEU A 431 13.70 -1.03 -13.23
N GLU A 432 12.63 -0.73 -12.48
CA GLU A 432 11.25 -0.94 -12.93
C GLU A 432 10.85 0.19 -13.89
N ALA A 433 11.43 0.15 -15.09
CA ALA A 433 11.26 1.11 -16.16
C ALA A 433 10.93 0.45 -17.50
N SER A 434 10.21 1.16 -18.37
CA SER A 434 9.84 0.71 -19.70
C SER A 434 9.73 1.87 -20.70
N GLU A 435 9.89 1.54 -21.97
CA GLU A 435 9.68 2.45 -23.10
C GLU A 435 8.45 1.96 -23.87
N VAL A 436 7.46 2.84 -24.05
CA VAL A 436 6.21 2.49 -24.73
C VAL A 436 5.82 3.60 -25.71
N LEU A 437 5.48 3.22 -26.95
CA LEU A 437 4.99 4.16 -27.96
C LEU A 437 3.63 4.75 -27.56
N LEU A 438 3.43 6.04 -27.85
CA LEU A 438 2.15 6.72 -27.67
C LEU A 438 1.00 5.92 -28.31
N SER A 439 1.18 5.38 -29.51
CA SER A 439 0.17 4.57 -30.20
C SER A 439 -0.25 3.32 -29.42
N GLU A 440 0.63 2.73 -28.59
CA GLU A 440 0.27 1.61 -27.73
C GLU A 440 -0.55 2.04 -26.53
N THR A 441 -0.23 3.19 -25.93
CA THR A 441 -1.03 3.77 -24.86
C THR A 441 -2.43 4.16 -25.35
N LEU A 442 -2.56 4.59 -26.60
CA LEU A 442 -3.83 4.92 -27.28
C LEU A 442 -4.68 3.68 -27.64
N LYS A 443 -4.09 2.47 -27.76
CA LYS A 443 -4.86 1.21 -27.90
C LYS A 443 -5.74 0.93 -26.66
N ASN A 444 -5.41 1.51 -25.50
CA ASN A 444 -6.24 1.42 -24.30
C ASN A 444 -7.43 2.40 -24.40
N LYS A 445 -8.66 1.91 -24.22
CA LYS A 445 -9.90 2.73 -24.25
C LYS A 445 -9.87 3.96 -23.33
N ASP A 446 -9.16 3.86 -22.21
CA ASP A 446 -9.03 4.92 -21.20
C ASP A 446 -7.79 5.79 -21.43
N PHE A 447 -6.96 5.51 -22.46
CA PHE A 447 -5.66 6.16 -22.73
C PHE A 447 -4.82 6.25 -21.44
N ARG A 448 -4.49 5.10 -20.84
CA ARG A 448 -3.70 5.05 -19.59
C ARG A 448 -2.25 5.43 -19.87
N VAL A 449 -1.74 6.38 -19.09
CA VAL A 449 -0.34 6.84 -19.11
C VAL A 449 0.24 6.82 -17.70
N ASP A 450 -0.12 5.82 -16.89
CA ASP A 450 0.47 5.57 -15.58
C ASP A 450 1.51 4.47 -15.63
N SER A 451 2.65 4.66 -14.97
CA SER A 451 3.78 3.72 -14.99
C SER A 451 3.39 2.32 -14.51
N GLU A 452 2.53 2.25 -13.48
CA GLU A 452 1.99 1.00 -12.93
C GLU A 452 1.30 0.10 -13.97
N PHE A 453 0.68 0.69 -15.01
CA PHE A 453 0.04 -0.05 -16.10
C PHE A 453 1.06 -0.55 -17.14
N HIS A 454 2.12 0.23 -17.36
CA HIS A 454 3.16 0.01 -18.37
C HIS A 454 4.44 -0.67 -17.83
N ARG A 455 4.41 -1.11 -16.56
CA ARG A 455 5.45 -1.92 -15.89
C ARG A 455 6.00 -3.05 -16.76
N LYS A 456 7.24 -3.48 -16.52
CA LYS A 456 7.93 -4.53 -17.27
C LYS A 456 7.23 -5.90 -17.07
N PRO A 457 6.92 -6.67 -18.13
CA PRO A 457 6.32 -7.99 -17.99
C PRO A 457 7.33 -9.03 -17.46
N PRO A 458 6.90 -9.99 -16.61
CA PRO A 458 7.73 -11.12 -16.23
C PRO A 458 7.99 -12.03 -17.45
N LEU A 459 9.00 -12.88 -17.31
CA LEU A 459 9.40 -13.82 -18.37
C LEU A 459 8.22 -14.69 -18.81
N LYS A 460 8.06 -14.82 -20.13
CA LYS A 460 6.99 -15.61 -20.76
C LYS A 460 7.46 -16.18 -22.09
N ASN A 461 7.06 -17.42 -22.39
CA ASN A 461 7.41 -18.10 -23.62
C ASN A 461 6.59 -17.53 -24.80
N GLN A 462 7.29 -16.82 -25.70
CA GLN A 462 6.73 -16.18 -26.89
C GLN A 462 6.13 -17.16 -27.93
N LYS A 463 6.29 -18.49 -27.74
CA LYS A 463 5.69 -19.51 -28.62
C LYS A 463 4.18 -19.69 -28.42
N TYR A 464 3.62 -19.30 -27.28
CA TYR A 464 2.18 -19.42 -27.03
C TYR A 464 1.39 -18.25 -27.60
N GLU A 465 0.17 -18.54 -28.06
CA GLU A 465 -0.82 -17.50 -28.36
C GLU A 465 -1.42 -16.95 -27.04
N TYR A 466 -1.23 -15.65 -26.79
CA TYR A 466 -1.81 -14.96 -25.64
C TYR A 466 -3.10 -14.23 -26.02
N VAL A 467 -4.23 -14.71 -25.50
CA VAL A 467 -5.57 -14.20 -25.80
C VAL A 467 -6.17 -13.45 -24.61
N ASP A 468 -7.08 -12.50 -24.88
CA ASP A 468 -7.89 -11.89 -23.82
C ASP A 468 -8.81 -12.95 -23.22
N ILE A 469 -8.77 -13.17 -21.89
CA ILE A 469 -9.62 -14.19 -21.25
C ILE A 469 -11.09 -14.01 -21.61
N GLY A 470 -11.54 -12.75 -21.76
CA GLY A 470 -12.89 -12.34 -22.12
C GLY A 470 -13.44 -12.94 -23.42
N LYS A 471 -12.58 -13.35 -24.36
CA LYS A 471 -12.98 -14.07 -25.58
C LYS A 471 -13.46 -15.50 -25.31
N HIS A 472 -13.12 -16.03 -24.13
CA HIS A 472 -13.41 -17.38 -23.67
C HIS A 472 -14.18 -17.39 -22.34
N LEU A 473 -14.85 -16.28 -21.99
CA LEU A 473 -15.77 -16.24 -20.85
C LEU A 473 -17.22 -16.35 -21.33
N THR A 474 -17.96 -17.28 -20.77
CA THR A 474 -19.40 -17.50 -21.03
C THR A 474 -20.28 -16.67 -20.10
N LEU A 475 -19.74 -16.21 -18.95
CA LEU A 475 -20.42 -15.32 -18.02
C LEU A 475 -19.40 -14.45 -17.27
N VAL A 476 -19.71 -13.17 -17.09
CA VAL A 476 -19.02 -12.24 -16.18
C VAL A 476 -20.09 -11.42 -15.45
N GLN A 477 -20.16 -11.53 -14.11
CA GLN A 477 -21.26 -10.95 -13.33
C GLN A 477 -20.78 -10.42 -11.97
N TYR A 478 -21.13 -9.19 -11.64
CA TYR A 478 -20.95 -8.63 -10.29
C TYR A 478 -21.95 -9.22 -9.30
N GLY A 479 -21.53 -9.38 -8.04
CA GLY A 479 -22.41 -9.85 -6.96
C GLY A 479 -23.43 -8.81 -6.48
N ILE A 480 -24.25 -9.22 -5.49
CA ILE A 480 -25.30 -8.37 -4.91
C ILE A 480 -24.73 -7.36 -3.90
N SER A 481 -25.32 -6.16 -3.83
CA SER A 481 -25.00 -5.14 -2.83
C SER A 481 -26.13 -5.10 -1.80
N ILE A 482 -25.94 -5.79 -0.68
CA ILE A 482 -26.93 -5.93 0.39
C ILE A 482 -26.23 -5.99 1.76
N GLU A 483 -26.93 -5.58 2.80
CA GLU A 483 -26.50 -5.71 4.20
C GLU A 483 -26.52 -7.18 4.66
N MET A 484 -25.66 -7.54 5.63
CA MET A 484 -25.36 -8.94 5.97
C MET A 484 -25.32 -9.15 7.50
N ASN A 485 -26.03 -10.17 7.99
CA ASN A 485 -26.09 -10.54 9.40
C ASN A 485 -25.10 -11.68 9.75
N GLU A 486 -24.84 -11.85 11.05
CA GLU A 486 -24.08 -12.98 11.62
C GLU A 486 -24.97 -14.03 12.29
N GLU A 487 -26.22 -13.68 12.60
CA GLU A 487 -27.25 -14.53 13.22
C GLU A 487 -27.68 -15.74 12.36
N GLY A 488 -27.24 -15.79 11.10
CA GLY A 488 -27.51 -16.91 10.19
C GLY A 488 -28.81 -16.78 9.40
N GLU A 489 -29.55 -15.68 9.57
CA GLU A 489 -30.84 -15.47 8.92
C GLU A 489 -30.72 -15.25 7.41
N GLY A 490 -31.34 -16.13 6.63
CA GLY A 490 -31.44 -16.02 5.17
C GLY A 490 -30.39 -16.84 4.40
N THR A 491 -30.04 -16.36 3.21
CA THR A 491 -29.14 -17.07 2.28
C THR A 491 -27.68 -16.75 2.57
N LYS A 492 -26.80 -17.75 2.48
CA LYS A 492 -25.36 -17.57 2.74
C LYS A 492 -24.71 -16.77 1.61
N ILE A 493 -23.84 -15.83 1.97
CA ILE A 493 -23.23 -14.88 1.04
C ILE A 493 -21.70 -14.87 1.11
N TYR A 494 -21.05 -15.23 0.01
CA TYR A 494 -19.59 -15.15 -0.15
C TYR A 494 -19.10 -13.70 -0.19
N ARG A 495 -17.99 -13.46 0.48
CA ARG A 495 -17.28 -12.20 0.50
C ARG A 495 -15.81 -12.40 0.13
N MET A 496 -15.04 -11.32 0.17
CA MET A 496 -13.60 -11.31 -0.11
C MET A 496 -12.76 -12.14 0.88
N ASN A 497 -13.34 -12.48 2.05
CA ASN A 497 -12.68 -13.22 3.12
C ASN A 497 -12.91 -14.74 3.02
N GLU A 498 -13.81 -15.20 2.15
CA GLU A 498 -14.14 -16.63 1.99
C GLU A 498 -13.51 -17.20 0.69
N ILE A 499 -12.33 -16.67 0.32
CA ILE A 499 -11.50 -17.10 -0.83
C ILE A 499 -10.05 -17.28 -0.35
N HIS A 500 -9.61 -18.54 -0.26
CA HIS A 500 -8.28 -18.91 0.24
C HIS A 500 -7.66 -20.04 -0.59
N ASN A 501 -6.35 -19.94 -0.84
CA ASN A 501 -5.56 -20.97 -1.55
C ASN A 501 -6.24 -21.45 -2.85
N MET A 502 -6.73 -20.54 -3.70
CA MET A 502 -7.43 -20.86 -4.97
C MET A 502 -8.77 -21.61 -4.86
N LEU A 503 -9.33 -21.77 -3.66
CA LEU A 503 -10.68 -22.32 -3.46
C LEU A 503 -11.57 -21.31 -2.72
N CYS A 504 -12.88 -21.37 -2.97
CA CYS A 504 -13.87 -20.75 -2.11
C CYS A 504 -14.00 -21.56 -0.81
N ASP A 505 -14.25 -20.90 0.32
CA ASP A 505 -14.37 -21.57 1.61
C ASP A 505 -15.69 -22.32 1.77
N ILE A 506 -15.65 -23.48 2.42
CA ILE A 506 -16.84 -24.30 2.66
C ILE A 506 -17.74 -23.66 3.72
N ASP A 507 -17.13 -23.12 4.78
CA ASP A 507 -17.83 -22.48 5.89
C ASP A 507 -18.04 -20.99 5.64
N VAL A 508 -19.26 -20.62 5.26
CA VAL A 508 -19.68 -19.22 5.11
C VAL A 508 -20.41 -18.77 6.37
N LEU A 509 -19.90 -17.74 7.05
CA LEU A 509 -20.51 -17.22 8.27
C LEU A 509 -21.70 -16.29 7.96
N LYS A 510 -21.48 -15.26 7.14
CA LYS A 510 -22.48 -14.22 6.85
C LYS A 510 -23.67 -14.74 6.06
N SER A 511 -24.86 -14.22 6.40
CA SER A 511 -26.10 -14.45 5.66
C SER A 511 -26.78 -13.13 5.33
N ALA A 512 -27.72 -13.13 4.38
CA ALA A 512 -28.53 -11.97 4.04
C ALA A 512 -29.97 -12.38 3.68
N LYS A 513 -30.93 -11.51 4.00
CA LYS A 513 -32.34 -11.66 3.61
C LYS A 513 -32.50 -11.23 2.15
N ILE A 514 -32.48 -12.20 1.24
CA ILE A 514 -32.48 -12.00 -0.22
C ILE A 514 -33.78 -12.57 -0.81
N SER A 515 -34.35 -11.89 -1.81
CA SER A 515 -35.55 -12.37 -2.49
C SER A 515 -35.26 -13.60 -3.36
N SER A 516 -36.21 -14.53 -3.50
CA SER A 516 -36.03 -15.74 -4.32
C SER A 516 -35.63 -15.45 -5.78
N ILE A 517 -36.08 -14.31 -6.32
CA ILE A 517 -35.73 -13.83 -7.67
C ILE A 517 -34.23 -13.47 -7.76
N GLU A 518 -33.69 -12.83 -6.72
CA GLU A 518 -32.28 -12.50 -6.64
C GLU A 518 -31.41 -13.73 -6.34
N ILE A 519 -31.90 -14.67 -5.52
CA ILE A 519 -31.22 -15.96 -5.30
C ILE A 519 -31.04 -16.68 -6.64
N GLU A 520 -32.08 -16.86 -7.44
CA GLU A 520 -31.96 -17.48 -8.78
C GLU A 520 -30.92 -16.79 -9.69
N LYS A 521 -30.81 -15.46 -9.60
CA LYS A 521 -29.88 -14.65 -10.39
C LYS A 521 -28.42 -14.74 -9.91
N TYR A 522 -28.20 -14.80 -8.59
CA TYR A 522 -26.86 -14.74 -7.97
C TYR A 522 -26.39 -16.07 -7.40
N LYS A 523 -27.20 -17.14 -7.40
CA LYS A 523 -26.81 -18.44 -6.86
C LYS A 523 -25.60 -19.02 -7.57
N LEU A 524 -24.62 -19.45 -6.80
CA LEU A 524 -23.41 -20.09 -7.27
C LEU A 524 -23.71 -21.50 -7.78
N LYS A 525 -22.88 -21.95 -8.71
CA LYS A 525 -22.88 -23.31 -9.25
C LYS A 525 -21.50 -23.91 -9.07
N GLU A 526 -21.43 -25.22 -8.91
CA GLU A 526 -20.21 -26.02 -8.99
C GLU A 526 -19.36 -25.55 -10.19
N ARG A 527 -18.07 -25.28 -9.96
CA ARG A 527 -17.08 -24.70 -10.91
C ARG A 527 -17.24 -23.20 -11.25
N ASP A 528 -18.13 -22.45 -10.58
CA ASP A 528 -18.11 -20.98 -10.66
C ASP A 528 -16.77 -20.44 -10.13
N ILE A 529 -16.20 -19.44 -10.81
CA ILE A 529 -14.98 -18.77 -10.37
C ILE A 529 -15.35 -17.46 -9.69
N LEU A 530 -14.84 -17.21 -8.49
CA LEU A 530 -15.00 -15.94 -7.78
C LEU A 530 -13.68 -15.15 -7.78
N PHE A 531 -13.71 -13.97 -8.38
CA PHE A 531 -12.60 -13.03 -8.46
C PHE A 531 -12.81 -11.85 -7.50
N ASN A 532 -11.84 -11.59 -6.62
CA ASN A 532 -11.85 -10.47 -5.68
C ASN A 532 -11.50 -9.15 -6.38
N ARG A 533 -12.52 -8.38 -6.75
CA ARG A 533 -12.37 -7.15 -7.54
C ARG A 533 -12.07 -5.89 -6.73
N THR A 534 -12.24 -5.93 -5.41
CA THR A 534 -12.10 -4.76 -4.55
C THR A 534 -11.52 -5.17 -3.21
N ASN A 535 -10.30 -4.76 -2.92
CA ASN A 535 -9.61 -5.02 -1.67
C ASN A 535 -8.53 -3.96 -1.45
N SER A 536 -7.53 -4.16 -0.59
CA SER A 536 -6.27 -3.42 -0.67
C SER A 536 -5.56 -3.68 -2.03
N PHE A 537 -4.41 -3.04 -2.25
CA PHE A 537 -3.43 -3.66 -3.16
C PHE A 537 -3.03 -5.06 -2.60
N ASP A 538 -2.27 -5.87 -3.33
CA ASP A 538 -1.79 -7.20 -2.85
C ASP A 538 -2.89 -8.28 -2.71
N LEU A 539 -3.97 -8.02 -1.97
CA LEU A 539 -5.16 -8.87 -1.85
C LEU A 539 -6.14 -8.75 -3.04
N VAL A 540 -6.19 -7.62 -3.76
CA VAL A 540 -7.01 -7.49 -4.98
C VAL A 540 -6.54 -8.46 -6.07
N GLY A 541 -7.47 -9.14 -6.73
CA GLY A 541 -7.17 -10.17 -7.73
C GLY A 541 -7.19 -11.60 -7.21
N ARG A 542 -7.21 -11.82 -5.88
CA ARG A 542 -7.39 -13.16 -5.28
C ARG A 542 -8.59 -13.87 -5.92
N THR A 543 -8.35 -15.06 -6.46
CA THR A 543 -9.36 -15.79 -7.23
C THR A 543 -9.52 -17.20 -6.67
N GLY A 544 -10.76 -17.63 -6.44
CA GLY A 544 -11.09 -18.97 -5.93
C GLY A 544 -12.08 -19.71 -6.83
N LEU A 545 -11.96 -21.04 -6.85
CA LEU A 545 -12.92 -21.94 -7.48
C LEU A 545 -13.98 -22.38 -6.45
N PHE A 546 -15.26 -22.25 -6.82
CA PHE A 546 -16.37 -22.79 -6.04
C PHE A 546 -16.53 -24.29 -6.33
N LYS A 547 -16.11 -25.13 -5.38
CA LYS A 547 -16.35 -26.58 -5.34
C LYS A 547 -17.02 -26.91 -4.02
N ILE A 548 -18.35 -27.01 -4.01
CA ILE A 548 -19.15 -27.35 -2.82
C ILE A 548 -20.34 -28.18 -3.27
N SER A 549 -20.26 -29.47 -2.95
CA SER A 549 -21.41 -30.37 -3.05
C SER A 549 -22.32 -30.18 -1.83
N SER A 550 -23.32 -29.31 -1.95
CA SER A 550 -24.34 -29.08 -0.92
C SER A 550 -25.67 -28.71 -1.57
N ASP A 551 -26.77 -29.14 -0.96
CA ASP A 551 -28.12 -28.72 -1.34
C ASP A 551 -28.44 -27.26 -0.93
N ARG A 552 -27.55 -26.62 -0.16
CA ARG A 552 -27.72 -25.23 0.30
C ARG A 552 -27.37 -24.23 -0.81
N GLU A 553 -28.23 -23.23 -0.97
CA GLU A 553 -27.98 -22.12 -1.90
C GLU A 553 -27.00 -21.09 -1.33
N PHE A 554 -26.02 -20.71 -2.15
CA PHE A 554 -25.03 -19.69 -1.83
C PHE A 554 -25.05 -18.58 -2.89
N VAL A 555 -24.95 -17.32 -2.47
CA VAL A 555 -24.79 -16.15 -3.34
C VAL A 555 -23.45 -15.44 -3.06
N PHE A 556 -23.15 -14.32 -3.73
CA PHE A 556 -21.88 -13.61 -3.60
C PHE A 556 -22.05 -12.08 -3.64
N ALA A 557 -21.22 -11.37 -2.89
CA ALA A 557 -21.31 -9.92 -2.70
C ALA A 557 -20.70 -9.09 -3.85
N SER A 558 -21.10 -7.82 -3.96
CA SER A 558 -20.79 -6.87 -5.06
C SER A 558 -19.30 -6.50 -5.27
N TYR A 559 -18.44 -6.82 -4.31
CA TYR A 559 -16.97 -6.72 -4.40
C TYR A 559 -16.31 -8.03 -4.86
N LEU A 560 -17.11 -9.02 -5.28
CA LEU A 560 -16.68 -10.18 -6.06
C LEU A 560 -17.26 -10.11 -7.49
N ILE A 561 -16.54 -10.70 -8.44
CA ILE A 561 -17.03 -10.98 -9.80
C ILE A 561 -17.09 -12.50 -9.97
N ARG A 562 -18.26 -13.02 -10.35
CA ARG A 562 -18.39 -14.38 -10.87
C ARG A 562 -17.94 -14.44 -12.32
N VAL A 563 -17.15 -15.46 -12.65
CA VAL A 563 -16.74 -15.80 -14.01
C VAL A 563 -17.09 -17.26 -14.32
N ARG A 564 -17.50 -17.54 -15.56
CA ARG A 564 -17.53 -18.88 -16.18
C ARG A 564 -16.77 -18.85 -17.50
N THR A 565 -16.09 -19.94 -17.83
CA THR A 565 -15.32 -20.08 -19.07
C THR A 565 -16.07 -20.86 -20.15
N ASP A 566 -15.58 -20.79 -21.38
CA ASP A 566 -15.80 -21.80 -22.41
C ASP A 566 -14.88 -22.99 -22.12
N GLU A 567 -15.44 -24.04 -21.51
CA GLU A 567 -14.69 -25.24 -21.14
C GLU A 567 -14.14 -26.02 -22.35
N SER A 568 -14.46 -25.66 -23.61
CA SER A 568 -13.78 -26.20 -24.79
C SER A 568 -12.37 -25.62 -25.01
N LYS A 569 -12.08 -24.46 -24.40
CA LYS A 569 -10.81 -23.73 -24.53
C LYS A 569 -10.07 -23.58 -23.21
N ILE A 570 -10.78 -23.20 -22.15
CA ILE A 570 -10.18 -22.87 -20.85
C ILE A 570 -11.01 -23.55 -19.75
N LEU A 571 -10.40 -24.48 -19.03
CA LEU A 571 -10.99 -25.05 -17.82
C LEU A 571 -10.93 -24.04 -16.65
N PRO A 572 -11.97 -23.97 -15.81
CA PRO A 572 -11.99 -23.14 -14.61
C PRO A 572 -10.76 -23.31 -13.73
N GLU A 573 -10.30 -24.54 -13.48
CA GLU A 573 -9.09 -24.81 -12.71
C GLU A 573 -7.84 -24.16 -13.29
N TYR A 574 -7.68 -24.18 -14.61
CA TYR A 574 -6.56 -23.52 -15.27
C TYR A 574 -6.65 -21.99 -15.13
N LEU A 575 -7.83 -21.40 -15.34
CA LEU A 575 -8.00 -19.95 -15.18
C LEU A 575 -7.74 -19.50 -13.73
N VAL A 576 -8.19 -20.25 -12.73
CA VAL A 576 -7.91 -19.93 -11.31
C VAL A 576 -6.43 -20.05 -10.99
N ALA A 577 -5.76 -21.13 -11.43
CA ALA A 577 -4.32 -21.28 -11.24
C ALA A 577 -3.53 -20.15 -11.92
N PHE A 578 -3.93 -19.76 -13.13
CA PHE A 578 -3.32 -18.67 -13.87
C PHE A 578 -3.53 -17.30 -13.20
N LEU A 579 -4.75 -16.96 -12.76
CA LEU A 579 -5.03 -15.65 -12.15
C LEU A 579 -4.34 -15.45 -10.79
N ASN A 580 -3.91 -16.52 -10.13
CA ASN A 580 -3.09 -16.47 -8.91
C ASN A 580 -1.60 -16.73 -9.19
N SER A 581 -1.17 -16.87 -10.46
CA SER A 581 0.24 -17.06 -10.83
C SER A 581 0.98 -15.73 -10.99
N ASN A 582 2.31 -15.75 -10.99
CA ASN A 582 3.15 -14.55 -11.16
C ASN A 582 2.72 -13.67 -12.35
N LEU A 583 2.50 -14.24 -13.54
CA LEU A 583 2.07 -13.49 -14.73
C LEU A 583 0.61 -12.99 -14.62
N GLY A 584 -0.28 -13.80 -14.03
CA GLY A 584 -1.68 -13.40 -13.85
C GLY A 584 -1.83 -12.28 -12.83
N ILE A 585 -1.20 -12.41 -11.66
CA ILE A 585 -1.13 -11.38 -10.62
C ILE A 585 -0.53 -10.10 -11.21
N TRP A 586 0.59 -10.18 -11.92
CA TRP A 586 1.19 -9.02 -12.59
C TRP A 586 0.22 -8.29 -13.53
N ASP A 587 -0.49 -9.02 -14.41
CA ASP A 587 -1.43 -8.42 -15.37
C ASP A 587 -2.68 -7.86 -14.67
N ILE A 588 -3.07 -8.41 -13.52
CA ILE A 588 -4.13 -7.86 -12.67
C ILE A 588 -3.66 -6.58 -11.95
N LYS A 589 -2.49 -6.61 -11.29
CA LYS A 589 -1.97 -5.47 -10.50
C LYS A 589 -1.76 -4.24 -11.37
N ARG A 590 -1.19 -4.40 -12.57
CA ARG A 590 -1.00 -3.27 -13.50
C ARG A 590 -2.32 -2.64 -13.96
N ARG A 591 -3.40 -3.43 -14.01
CA ARG A 591 -4.75 -2.95 -14.34
C ARG A 591 -5.46 -2.33 -13.15
N ALA A 592 -5.09 -2.69 -11.93
CA ALA A 592 -5.72 -2.17 -10.73
C ALA A 592 -5.67 -0.64 -10.66
N ARG A 593 -6.76 -0.08 -10.15
CA ARG A 593 -6.96 1.35 -9.93
C ARG A 593 -6.85 1.61 -8.44
N ILE A 594 -5.73 2.19 -8.03
CA ILE A 594 -5.38 2.43 -6.63
C ILE A 594 -6.03 3.74 -6.16
N SER A 595 -6.78 3.63 -5.06
CA SER A 595 -7.30 4.72 -4.24
C SER A 595 -6.76 4.56 -2.81
N ILE A 596 -6.99 5.54 -1.93
CA ILE A 596 -6.56 5.48 -0.52
C ILE A 596 -7.11 4.19 0.13
N ASN A 597 -6.20 3.33 0.59
CA ASN A 597 -6.46 2.03 1.24
C ASN A 597 -7.29 1.01 0.42
N GLN A 598 -7.59 1.26 -0.85
CA GLN A 598 -8.44 0.37 -1.65
C GLN A 598 -8.05 0.39 -3.14
N SER A 599 -7.92 -0.79 -3.73
CA SER A 599 -7.67 -1.01 -5.16
C SER A 599 -8.87 -1.70 -5.81
N ASN A 600 -9.18 -1.31 -7.06
CA ASN A 600 -10.27 -1.90 -7.84
C ASN A 600 -9.79 -2.48 -9.18
N VAL A 601 -10.35 -3.61 -9.59
CA VAL A 601 -10.22 -4.17 -10.95
C VAL A 601 -11.62 -4.47 -11.47
N ASN A 602 -12.03 -3.82 -12.55
CA ASN A 602 -13.37 -4.01 -13.10
C ASN A 602 -13.47 -5.22 -14.05
N SER A 603 -14.70 -5.59 -14.42
CA SER A 603 -14.98 -6.74 -15.28
C SER A 603 -14.36 -6.65 -16.68
N GLN A 604 -14.21 -5.45 -17.25
CA GLN A 604 -13.55 -5.24 -18.55
C GLN A 604 -12.03 -5.32 -18.43
N GLU A 605 -11.47 -4.85 -17.32
CA GLU A 605 -10.04 -5.00 -17.00
C GLU A 605 -9.67 -6.48 -16.81
N LEU A 606 -10.47 -7.21 -16.03
CA LEU A 606 -10.35 -8.67 -15.89
C LEU A 606 -10.48 -9.36 -17.24
N ALA A 607 -11.53 -9.07 -18.02
CA ALA A 607 -11.74 -9.66 -19.34
C ALA A 607 -10.58 -9.43 -20.33
N ALA A 608 -9.85 -8.33 -20.18
CA ALA A 608 -8.70 -7.99 -21.03
C ALA A 608 -7.36 -8.57 -20.54
N VAL A 609 -7.33 -9.33 -19.44
CA VAL A 609 -6.15 -10.08 -18.97
C VAL A 609 -5.72 -11.08 -20.05
N LYS A 610 -4.41 -11.21 -20.29
CA LYS A 610 -3.84 -12.05 -21.36
C LYS A 610 -3.41 -13.42 -20.84
N ILE A 611 -4.13 -14.48 -21.23
CA ILE A 611 -3.82 -15.88 -20.89
C ILE A 611 -3.23 -16.62 -22.10
N PRO A 612 -2.22 -17.49 -21.93
CA PRO A 612 -1.79 -18.38 -23.01
C PRO A 612 -2.77 -19.55 -23.20
N LEU A 613 -2.99 -19.97 -24.44
CA LEU A 613 -3.79 -21.16 -24.74
C LEU A 613 -2.97 -22.45 -24.55
N LEU A 614 -2.88 -22.92 -23.31
CA LEU A 614 -2.30 -24.24 -22.98
C LEU A 614 -3.20 -25.40 -23.44
N ASN A 615 -2.60 -26.53 -23.73
CA ASN A 615 -3.25 -27.70 -24.31
C ASN A 615 -4.21 -28.41 -23.34
N ARG A 616 -5.07 -29.28 -23.88
CA ARG A 616 -6.12 -29.94 -23.10
C ARG A 616 -5.58 -30.93 -22.06
N GLU A 617 -4.50 -31.64 -22.36
CA GLU A 617 -3.87 -32.60 -21.45
C GLU A 617 -3.34 -31.89 -20.20
N PHE A 618 -2.64 -30.77 -20.39
CA PHE A 618 -2.14 -29.93 -19.30
C PHE A 618 -3.27 -29.40 -18.42
N GLN A 619 -4.32 -28.83 -19.02
CA GLN A 619 -5.45 -28.31 -18.26
C GLN A 619 -6.21 -29.41 -17.51
N LEU A 620 -6.36 -30.62 -18.08
CA LEU A 620 -6.96 -31.76 -17.38
C LEU A 620 -6.10 -32.22 -16.19
N LYS A 621 -4.77 -32.22 -16.33
CA LYS A 621 -3.84 -32.51 -15.23
C LYS A 621 -4.03 -31.54 -14.05
N LEU A 622 -4.20 -30.25 -14.32
CA LEU A 622 -4.54 -29.26 -13.29
C LEU A 622 -5.90 -29.56 -12.66
N LYS A 623 -6.90 -29.95 -13.45
CA LYS A 623 -8.23 -30.33 -12.94
C LYS A 623 -8.14 -31.45 -11.90
N GLU A 624 -7.40 -32.52 -12.20
CA GLU A 624 -7.21 -33.65 -11.28
C GLU A 624 -6.54 -33.23 -9.95
N ILE A 625 -5.57 -32.30 -10.02
CA ILE A 625 -4.89 -31.76 -8.84
C ILE A 625 -5.87 -30.96 -7.97
N PHE A 626 -6.69 -30.10 -8.57
CA PHE A 626 -7.75 -29.36 -7.87
C PHE A 626 -8.85 -30.28 -7.30
N ASP A 627 -9.25 -31.32 -8.02
CA ASP A 627 -10.20 -32.33 -7.52
C ASP A 627 -9.63 -33.01 -6.25
N ARG A 628 -8.35 -33.37 -6.26
CA ARG A 628 -7.67 -33.99 -5.12
C ARG A 628 -7.43 -33.05 -3.96
N ALA A 629 -7.09 -31.80 -4.23
CA ALA A 629 -6.97 -30.80 -3.20
C ALA A 629 -8.32 -30.59 -2.49
N HIS A 630 -9.41 -30.52 -3.25
CA HIS A 630 -10.76 -30.46 -2.69
C HIS A 630 -11.10 -31.71 -1.86
N LEU A 631 -10.80 -32.92 -2.33
CA LEU A 631 -10.98 -34.15 -1.54
C LEU A 631 -10.16 -34.13 -0.23
N LYS A 632 -8.90 -33.67 -0.27
CA LYS A 632 -8.06 -33.51 0.94
C LYS A 632 -8.57 -32.43 1.89
N ARG A 633 -9.22 -31.39 1.38
CA ARG A 633 -9.94 -30.40 2.18
C ARG A 633 -11.16 -31.01 2.87
N LEU A 634 -11.96 -31.81 2.17
CA LEU A 634 -13.11 -32.51 2.76
C LEU A 634 -12.69 -33.54 3.80
N GLU A 635 -11.62 -34.29 3.54
CA GLU A 635 -11.00 -35.22 4.51
C GLU A 635 -10.55 -34.47 5.77
N SER A 636 -9.88 -33.32 5.62
CA SER A 636 -9.50 -32.47 6.76
C SER A 636 -10.69 -32.05 7.61
N ILE A 637 -11.74 -31.51 7.00
CA ILE A 637 -12.94 -31.05 7.74
C ILE A 637 -13.62 -32.23 8.44
N LYS A 638 -13.83 -33.35 7.73
CA LYS A 638 -14.44 -34.56 8.29
C LYS A 638 -13.65 -35.09 9.47
N THR A 639 -12.32 -35.19 9.36
CA THR A 639 -11.49 -35.72 10.44
C THR A 639 -11.30 -34.76 11.61
N TYR A 640 -11.48 -33.45 11.42
CA TYR A 640 -11.61 -32.52 12.54
C TYR A 640 -12.94 -32.73 13.27
N GLN A 641 -14.05 -32.88 12.53
CA GLN A 641 -15.35 -33.22 13.10
C GLN A 641 -15.32 -34.57 13.84
N GLU A 642 -14.59 -35.57 13.33
CA GLU A 642 -14.38 -36.85 14.04
C GLU A 642 -13.64 -36.68 15.39
N ALA A 643 -12.77 -35.67 15.51
CA ALA A 643 -12.10 -35.35 16.78
C ALA A 643 -13.07 -34.68 17.77
N GLU A 644 -13.89 -33.73 17.32
CA GLU A 644 -14.95 -33.10 18.12
C GLU A 644 -16.02 -34.11 18.54
N ASP A 645 -16.51 -34.91 17.60
CA ASP A 645 -17.49 -35.97 17.84
C ASP A 645 -16.97 -36.98 18.86
N LEU A 646 -15.69 -37.38 18.78
CA LEU A 646 -15.07 -38.27 19.77
C LEU A 646 -14.97 -37.60 21.15
N LEU A 647 -14.53 -36.34 21.21
CA LEU A 647 -14.50 -35.56 22.44
C LEU A 647 -15.87 -35.53 23.13
N LEU A 648 -16.92 -35.15 22.38
CA LEU A 648 -18.27 -35.05 22.91
C LEU A 648 -18.86 -36.44 23.24
N SER A 649 -18.53 -37.48 22.48
CA SER A 649 -18.99 -38.85 22.76
C SER A 649 -18.38 -39.42 24.04
N GLU A 650 -17.08 -39.26 24.25
CA GLU A 650 -16.39 -39.73 25.46
C GLU A 650 -16.95 -39.04 26.71
N LEU A 651 -17.26 -37.73 26.63
CA LEU A 651 -17.89 -36.96 27.71
C LEU A 651 -19.39 -37.28 27.93
N GLY A 652 -20.03 -38.02 27.04
CA GLY A 652 -21.49 -38.28 27.07
C GLY A 652 -22.35 -37.08 26.67
N LEU A 653 -21.78 -36.12 25.92
CA LEU A 653 -22.37 -34.81 25.60
C LEU A 653 -22.67 -34.59 24.11
N LYS A 654 -22.56 -35.63 23.27
CA LYS A 654 -22.73 -35.49 21.80
C LYS A 654 -24.09 -34.93 21.39
N ASP A 655 -25.16 -35.43 21.98
CA ASP A 655 -26.54 -35.04 21.65
C ASP A 655 -27.06 -33.90 22.57
N TRP A 656 -26.15 -33.17 23.24
CA TRP A 656 -26.52 -32.11 24.17
C TRP A 656 -26.68 -30.76 23.47
N GLU A 657 -27.88 -30.18 23.60
CA GLU A 657 -28.21 -28.84 23.14
C GLU A 657 -28.52 -27.90 24.33
N PRO A 658 -28.05 -26.64 24.29
CA PRO A 658 -28.37 -25.65 25.30
C PRO A 658 -29.84 -25.27 25.18
N THR A 659 -30.48 -25.00 26.32
CA THR A 659 -31.82 -24.41 26.32
C THR A 659 -31.83 -23.01 25.68
N GLU A 660 -32.88 -22.72 24.93
CA GLU A 660 -33.20 -21.37 24.42
C GLU A 660 -33.86 -20.48 25.50
N GLU A 661 -34.10 -21.01 26.70
CA GLU A 661 -34.66 -20.26 27.82
C GLU A 661 -33.71 -19.14 28.27
N THR A 662 -34.16 -17.90 28.19
CA THR A 662 -33.42 -16.69 28.57
C THR A 662 -33.75 -16.18 29.97
N VAL A 663 -34.72 -16.79 30.66
CA VAL A 663 -35.18 -16.36 31.98
C VAL A 663 -34.47 -17.17 33.07
N ALA A 664 -33.89 -16.47 34.04
CA ALA A 664 -33.27 -17.07 35.21
C ALA A 664 -33.77 -16.42 36.50
N VAL A 665 -34.09 -17.24 37.51
CA VAL A 665 -34.43 -16.77 38.86
C VAL A 665 -33.32 -17.27 39.80
N LYS A 666 -32.57 -16.33 40.38
CA LYS A 666 -31.48 -16.58 41.34
C LYS A 666 -31.78 -15.92 42.66
N ARG A 667 -31.39 -16.55 43.77
CA ARG A 667 -31.45 -15.92 45.10
C ARG A 667 -30.33 -14.90 45.22
N PHE A 668 -30.58 -13.78 45.88
CA PHE A 668 -29.55 -12.76 46.13
C PHE A 668 -28.29 -13.33 46.81
N SER A 669 -28.46 -14.33 47.69
CA SER A 669 -27.36 -15.06 48.31
C SER A 669 -26.50 -15.87 47.32
N GLU A 670 -27.10 -16.40 46.26
CA GLU A 670 -26.38 -17.15 45.21
C GLU A 670 -25.53 -16.20 44.36
N SER A 671 -26.01 -14.99 44.10
CA SER A 671 -25.27 -13.96 43.35
C SER A 671 -24.12 -13.33 44.15
N PHE A 672 -24.30 -13.10 45.46
CA PHE A 672 -23.32 -12.33 46.26
C PHE A 672 -22.27 -13.16 47.02
N LEU A 673 -22.52 -14.45 47.30
CA LEU A 673 -21.62 -15.27 48.14
C LEU A 673 -20.61 -16.12 47.36
N LEU A 674 -20.70 -16.20 46.03
CA LEU A 674 -19.85 -17.04 45.19
C LEU A 674 -18.59 -16.32 44.63
N GLY A 675 -18.25 -15.13 45.13
CA GLY A 675 -17.01 -14.41 44.82
C GLY A 675 -17.11 -13.36 43.71
N ASP A 676 -17.90 -13.61 42.65
CA ASP A 676 -17.97 -12.72 41.48
C ASP A 676 -18.99 -11.56 41.59
N ALA A 677 -19.93 -11.61 42.55
CA ALA A 677 -20.89 -10.55 42.88
C ALA A 677 -21.64 -9.90 41.68
N ARG A 678 -21.88 -10.63 40.57
CA ARG A 678 -22.53 -10.09 39.37
C ARG A 678 -24.04 -10.02 39.51
N LEU A 679 -24.63 -8.94 38.96
CA LEU A 679 -26.08 -8.73 38.79
C LEU A 679 -26.38 -8.55 37.30
N ASP A 680 -26.07 -9.58 36.51
CA ASP A 680 -26.09 -9.58 35.05
C ASP A 680 -27.00 -10.69 34.53
N ALA A 681 -27.98 -10.37 33.67
CA ALA A 681 -28.97 -11.32 33.19
C ALA A 681 -28.35 -12.36 32.26
N GLU A 682 -27.43 -11.94 31.39
CA GLU A 682 -26.65 -12.79 30.51
C GLU A 682 -25.87 -13.83 31.32
N TYR A 683 -25.07 -13.44 32.32
CA TYR A 683 -24.28 -14.35 33.17
C TYR A 683 -25.09 -15.51 33.80
N TYR A 684 -26.38 -15.29 34.11
CA TYR A 684 -27.25 -16.27 34.75
C TYR A 684 -28.13 -17.09 33.80
N GLN A 685 -28.01 -16.93 32.47
CA GLN A 685 -28.80 -17.71 31.51
C GLN A 685 -28.66 -19.24 31.78
N PRO A 686 -29.79 -19.98 31.84
CA PRO A 686 -29.79 -21.41 32.20
C PRO A 686 -28.86 -22.31 31.37
N LYS A 687 -28.58 -21.95 30.10
CA LYS A 687 -27.64 -22.68 29.23
C LYS A 687 -26.26 -22.89 29.87
N TYR A 688 -25.78 -21.93 30.67
CA TYR A 688 -24.45 -22.00 31.29
C TYR A 688 -24.42 -22.96 32.47
N ASP A 689 -25.44 -22.92 33.34
CA ASP A 689 -25.53 -23.85 34.48
C ASP A 689 -25.77 -25.29 34.00
N GLN A 690 -26.57 -25.47 32.95
CA GLN A 690 -26.79 -26.77 32.33
C GLN A 690 -25.51 -27.33 31.71
N ALA A 691 -24.74 -26.51 30.98
CA ALA A 691 -23.46 -26.92 30.41
C ALA A 691 -22.45 -27.28 31.51
N GLU A 692 -22.34 -26.47 32.56
CA GLU A 692 -21.44 -26.69 33.68
C GLU A 692 -21.79 -27.96 34.48
N LEU A 693 -23.08 -28.22 34.70
CA LEU A 693 -23.58 -29.45 35.32
C LEU A 693 -23.34 -30.68 34.43
N ALA A 694 -23.50 -30.54 33.11
CA ALA A 694 -23.25 -31.62 32.16
C ALA A 694 -21.75 -32.00 32.12
N ILE A 695 -20.86 -31.00 32.16
CA ILE A 695 -19.41 -31.19 32.32
C ILE A 695 -19.10 -31.88 33.66
N GLN A 696 -19.68 -31.44 34.78
CA GLN A 696 -19.45 -32.06 36.09
C GLN A 696 -19.95 -33.52 36.16
N ASN A 697 -20.98 -33.87 35.40
CA ASN A 697 -21.56 -35.21 35.37
C ASN A 697 -20.99 -36.10 34.24
N CYS A 698 -19.95 -35.68 33.52
CA CYS A 698 -19.37 -36.44 32.39
C CYS A 698 -18.68 -37.76 32.79
N GLY A 699 -18.57 -38.08 34.08
CA GLY A 699 -17.98 -39.32 34.59
C GLY A 699 -16.46 -39.30 34.78
N PHE A 700 -15.79 -38.18 34.50
CA PHE A 700 -14.34 -38.01 34.69
C PHE A 700 -14.03 -37.01 35.82
N SER A 701 -12.77 -36.96 36.27
CA SER A 701 -12.32 -35.86 37.14
C SER A 701 -12.36 -34.56 36.35
N VAL A 702 -12.81 -33.49 36.98
CA VAL A 702 -12.96 -32.17 36.34
C VAL A 702 -12.25 -31.15 37.20
N GLU A 703 -11.14 -30.62 36.69
CA GLU A 703 -10.29 -29.67 37.40
C GLU A 703 -10.41 -28.26 36.79
N PRO A 704 -10.27 -27.18 37.57
CA PRO A 704 -10.07 -25.84 37.03
C PRO A 704 -8.77 -25.79 36.23
N LEU A 705 -8.78 -25.17 35.05
CA LEU A 705 -7.63 -25.04 34.15
C LEU A 705 -6.39 -24.53 34.88
N GLY A 706 -6.56 -23.56 35.80
CA GLY A 706 -5.49 -22.98 36.62
C GLY A 706 -4.73 -23.95 37.54
N MET A 707 -5.25 -25.15 37.80
CA MET A 707 -4.53 -26.22 38.51
C MET A 707 -3.63 -27.06 37.58
N LEU A 708 -3.91 -27.03 36.28
CA LEU A 708 -3.27 -27.86 35.25
C LEU A 708 -2.12 -27.14 34.53
N ILE A 709 -1.97 -25.83 34.74
CA ILE A 709 -1.10 -24.94 33.96
C ILE A 709 -0.14 -24.14 34.85
N GLU A 710 0.88 -23.57 34.22
CA GLU A 710 1.69 -22.48 34.76
C GLU A 710 0.90 -21.14 34.77
N PRO A 711 1.28 -20.15 35.58
CA PRO A 711 0.59 -18.86 35.63
C PRO A 711 0.50 -18.18 34.25
N ILE A 712 -0.74 -17.94 33.80
CA ILE A 712 -1.06 -17.39 32.48
C ILE A 712 -0.30 -16.08 32.25
N GLN A 713 0.37 -15.96 31.10
CA GLN A 713 1.01 -14.72 30.67
C GLN A 713 0.17 -14.03 29.58
N ASN A 714 0.25 -12.71 29.45
CA ASN A 714 -0.27 -11.99 28.28
C ASN A 714 0.88 -11.72 27.31
N GLY A 715 0.58 -11.58 26.02
CA GLY A 715 1.54 -11.11 25.04
C GLY A 715 1.94 -9.63 25.19
N PHE A 716 2.72 -9.17 24.22
CA PHE A 716 3.33 -7.84 24.18
C PHE A 716 2.48 -6.87 23.34
N ASP A 717 2.26 -5.62 23.75
CA ASP A 717 1.53 -4.60 22.95
C ASP A 717 2.51 -3.90 22.00
N TYR A 718 2.31 -4.05 20.69
CA TYR A 718 3.07 -3.35 19.66
C TYR A 718 2.21 -3.08 18.43
N ARG A 719 2.36 -1.89 17.85
CA ARG A 719 1.40 -1.33 16.87
C ARG A 719 2.04 -0.79 15.60
N GLU A 720 3.36 -0.80 15.54
CA GLU A 720 4.14 -0.49 14.35
C GLU A 720 4.52 -1.82 13.69
N TYR A 721 4.48 -1.89 12.36
CA TYR A 721 4.72 -3.14 11.63
C TYR A 721 5.70 -2.91 10.50
N THR A 722 6.62 -3.86 10.34
CA THR A 722 7.74 -3.84 9.39
C THR A 722 7.63 -4.99 8.40
N GLU A 723 8.31 -4.89 7.25
CA GLU A 723 8.36 -5.95 6.24
C GLU A 723 9.35 -7.08 6.60
N GLU A 724 10.29 -6.77 7.49
CA GLU A 724 11.31 -7.64 8.07
C GLU A 724 11.27 -7.58 9.61
N GLY A 725 11.84 -8.58 10.29
CA GLY A 725 11.81 -8.71 11.75
C GLY A 725 11.10 -9.97 12.25
N THR A 726 10.82 -10.03 13.55
CA THR A 726 10.21 -11.19 14.21
C THR A 726 8.71 -11.26 13.93
N PRO A 727 8.14 -12.43 13.57
CA PRO A 727 6.69 -12.60 13.41
C PRO A 727 5.90 -12.27 14.68
N TYR A 728 4.86 -11.47 14.51
CA TYR A 728 3.97 -10.99 15.57
C TYR A 728 2.56 -11.53 15.36
N ILE A 729 2.20 -12.54 16.15
CA ILE A 729 0.90 -13.23 16.08
C ILE A 729 -0.16 -12.34 16.73
N ARG A 730 -1.23 -12.03 16.00
CA ARG A 730 -2.38 -11.27 16.50
C ARG A 730 -3.61 -12.17 16.58
N VAL A 731 -4.68 -11.66 17.19
CA VAL A 731 -5.97 -12.36 17.34
C VAL A 731 -6.51 -12.94 16.02
N GLY A 732 -6.35 -12.21 14.91
CA GLY A 732 -6.82 -12.65 13.59
C GLY A 732 -6.00 -13.79 12.97
N ASP A 733 -4.80 -14.06 13.50
CA ASP A 733 -3.89 -15.11 13.04
C ASP A 733 -4.13 -16.45 13.78
N ILE A 734 -4.99 -16.49 14.82
CA ILE A 734 -5.37 -17.73 15.55
C ILE A 734 -6.79 -18.14 15.16
N LYS A 735 -6.96 -19.34 14.56
CA LYS A 735 -8.27 -19.85 14.16
C LYS A 735 -8.32 -21.37 14.03
N ASN A 736 -9.43 -21.98 14.46
CA ASN A 736 -9.73 -23.42 14.32
C ASN A 736 -8.58 -24.34 14.81
N GLY A 737 -8.02 -24.08 15.99
CA GLY A 737 -6.92 -24.88 16.55
C GLY A 737 -5.54 -24.64 15.94
N GLN A 738 -5.39 -23.71 15.00
CA GLN A 738 -4.12 -23.42 14.32
C GLN A 738 -3.71 -21.95 14.41
N ILE A 739 -2.40 -21.72 14.33
CA ILE A 739 -1.79 -20.41 14.11
C ILE A 739 -1.52 -20.28 12.61
N ASN A 740 -1.86 -19.14 12.02
CA ASN A 740 -1.56 -18.83 10.62
C ASN A 740 -0.24 -18.04 10.54
N TYR A 741 0.87 -18.72 10.83
CA TYR A 741 2.19 -18.10 10.92
C TYR A 741 2.56 -17.30 9.65
N ASP A 742 2.20 -17.81 8.47
CA ASP A 742 2.41 -17.15 7.17
C ASP A 742 1.72 -15.77 7.02
N SER A 743 0.69 -15.45 7.83
CA SER A 743 0.01 -14.13 7.80
C SER A 743 0.42 -13.18 8.92
N ALA A 744 1.32 -13.60 9.80
CA ALA A 744 1.83 -12.76 10.86
C ALA A 744 2.52 -11.52 10.27
N VAL A 745 2.17 -10.35 10.77
CA VAL A 745 2.96 -9.13 10.52
C VAL A 745 4.28 -9.24 11.27
N LYS A 746 5.34 -8.59 10.79
CA LYS A 746 6.62 -8.59 11.51
C LYS A 746 6.79 -7.30 12.30
N ILE A 747 7.61 -7.39 13.34
CA ILE A 747 7.99 -6.27 14.19
C ILE A 747 9.52 -6.25 14.34
N PRO A 748 10.15 -5.08 14.50
CA PRO A 748 11.61 -4.96 14.60
C PRO A 748 12.18 -5.43 15.96
N ILE A 749 11.28 -5.72 16.91
CA ILE A 749 11.58 -6.24 18.25
C ILE A 749 11.90 -7.73 18.14
N THR A 750 12.95 -8.16 18.83
CA THR A 750 13.41 -9.57 18.87
C THR A 750 12.88 -10.30 20.12
N MET A 751 13.03 -11.63 20.16
CA MET A 751 12.65 -12.42 21.33
C MET A 751 13.47 -12.07 22.59
N ASP A 752 14.69 -11.53 22.42
CA ASP A 752 15.53 -11.08 23.54
C ASP A 752 15.02 -9.78 24.21
N ASP A 753 14.27 -8.96 23.48
CA ASP A 753 13.66 -7.72 23.98
C ASP A 753 12.38 -7.97 24.78
N VAL A 754 11.81 -9.18 24.67
CA VAL A 754 10.55 -9.58 25.32
C VAL A 754 10.85 -10.40 26.58
N ALA A 755 10.00 -10.29 27.61
CA ALA A 755 10.16 -11.06 28.82
C ALA A 755 10.15 -12.57 28.54
N LYS A 756 11.18 -13.30 28.99
CA LYS A 756 11.35 -14.75 28.76
C LYS A 756 10.16 -15.62 29.21
N SER A 757 9.30 -15.12 30.10
CA SER A 757 8.05 -15.80 30.49
C SER A 757 7.01 -15.88 29.36
N VAL A 758 7.12 -15.02 28.35
CA VAL A 758 6.20 -14.94 27.18
C VAL A 758 6.78 -15.68 25.96
N GLY A 759 8.04 -16.13 26.03
CA GLY A 759 8.68 -16.92 24.96
C GLY A 759 7.93 -18.24 24.73
N LEU A 760 7.67 -18.55 23.45
CA LEU A 760 6.87 -19.69 23.03
C LEU A 760 7.70 -20.98 22.98
N HIS A 761 7.08 -22.09 23.38
CA HIS A 761 7.62 -23.43 23.26
C HIS A 761 6.62 -24.35 22.54
N THR A 762 7.12 -25.39 21.87
CA THR A 762 6.28 -26.44 21.27
C THR A 762 5.34 -27.06 22.31
N GLY A 763 4.05 -27.09 22.01
CA GLY A 763 3.01 -27.59 22.93
C GLY A 763 2.40 -26.52 23.85
N ASP A 764 2.85 -25.27 23.78
CA ASP A 764 2.11 -24.16 24.40
C ASP A 764 0.75 -23.94 23.72
N ILE A 765 -0.22 -23.47 24.49
CA ILE A 765 -1.56 -23.16 24.01
C ILE A 765 -1.70 -21.63 24.00
N LEU A 766 -2.02 -21.08 22.82
CA LEU A 766 -2.41 -19.69 22.69
C LEU A 766 -3.94 -19.57 22.84
N PHE A 767 -4.39 -18.51 23.51
CA PHE A 767 -5.82 -18.23 23.70
C PHE A 767 -6.13 -16.74 23.48
N THR A 768 -7.10 -16.44 22.62
CA THR A 768 -7.50 -15.06 22.28
C THR A 768 -8.41 -14.46 23.36
N ARG A 769 -7.97 -13.38 24.01
CA ARG A 769 -8.68 -12.77 25.16
C ARG A 769 -9.49 -11.51 24.85
N LYS A 770 -9.34 -10.92 23.66
CA LYS A 770 -10.03 -9.70 23.21
C LYS A 770 -10.30 -9.78 21.70
N GLY A 771 -11.31 -9.06 21.21
CA GLY A 771 -11.68 -9.08 19.78
C GLY A 771 -12.46 -10.36 19.44
N SER A 772 -11.95 -11.19 18.54
CA SER A 772 -12.47 -12.55 18.30
C SER A 772 -12.03 -13.50 19.43
N PHE A 773 -12.52 -13.24 20.64
CA PHE A 773 -12.19 -13.99 21.84
C PHE A 773 -12.62 -15.47 21.77
N GLY A 774 -12.02 -16.32 22.60
CA GLY A 774 -12.40 -17.73 22.73
C GLY A 774 -11.69 -18.70 21.78
N ASN A 775 -11.02 -18.21 20.73
CA ASN A 775 -10.21 -19.06 19.86
C ASN A 775 -8.92 -19.51 20.57
N SER A 776 -8.60 -20.79 20.43
CA SER A 776 -7.37 -21.42 20.91
C SER A 776 -6.61 -22.13 19.78
N ALA A 777 -5.28 -22.19 19.87
CA ALA A 777 -4.41 -23.00 19.03
C ALA A 777 -3.18 -23.50 19.81
N VAL A 778 -2.50 -24.52 19.30
CA VAL A 778 -1.26 -25.07 19.89
C VAL A 778 -0.05 -24.69 19.06
N VAL A 779 1.03 -24.23 19.72
CA VAL A 779 2.31 -23.86 19.11
C VAL A 779 3.07 -25.13 18.66
N THR A 780 3.54 -25.12 17.42
CA THR A 780 4.41 -26.16 16.84
C THR A 780 5.87 -25.71 16.76
N GLU A 781 6.78 -26.63 16.40
CA GLU A 781 8.23 -26.39 16.35
C GLU A 781 8.63 -25.25 15.40
N ASN A 782 7.85 -24.97 14.35
CA ASN A 782 8.12 -23.89 13.40
C ASN A 782 7.57 -22.52 13.86
N GLU A 783 6.91 -22.47 15.01
CA GLU A 783 6.14 -21.30 15.48
C GLU A 783 6.70 -20.72 16.79
N VAL A 784 7.80 -21.28 17.31
CA VAL A 784 8.41 -20.86 18.59
C VAL A 784 9.10 -19.49 18.50
N ASP A 785 9.63 -19.13 17.33
CA ASP A 785 10.33 -17.86 17.07
C ASP A 785 9.34 -16.73 16.72
N ALA A 786 8.29 -16.56 17.54
CA ALA A 786 7.28 -15.52 17.35
C ALA A 786 6.85 -14.86 18.66
N ILE A 787 6.48 -13.59 18.54
CA ILE A 787 5.96 -12.76 19.63
C ILE A 787 4.44 -12.72 19.51
N ILE A 788 3.72 -12.94 20.63
CA ILE A 788 2.25 -12.86 20.66
C ILE A 788 1.77 -11.48 21.09
N SER A 789 0.64 -11.00 20.54
CA SER A 789 0.06 -9.70 20.91
C SER A 789 -0.55 -9.68 22.32
N SER A 790 -0.71 -8.47 22.89
CA SER A 790 -1.27 -8.27 24.23
C SER A 790 -2.72 -8.79 24.38
N GLU A 791 -3.39 -9.05 23.27
CA GLU A 791 -4.75 -9.60 23.16
C GLU A 791 -4.77 -11.14 23.14
N ILE A 792 -3.60 -11.77 23.24
CA ILE A 792 -3.42 -13.22 23.36
C ILE A 792 -2.86 -13.55 24.76
N MET A 793 -3.34 -14.65 25.32
CA MET A 793 -2.83 -15.28 26.52
C MET A 793 -2.02 -16.53 26.17
N LEU A 794 -0.89 -16.71 26.85
CA LEU A 794 -0.07 -17.92 26.82
C LEU A 794 -0.49 -18.85 27.96
N VAL A 795 -0.85 -20.09 27.61
CA VAL A 795 -1.29 -21.14 28.52
C VAL A 795 -0.36 -22.35 28.35
N ARG A 796 0.44 -22.64 29.37
CA ARG A 796 1.45 -23.72 29.36
C ARG A 796 1.08 -24.80 30.37
N ILE A 797 0.97 -26.05 29.94
CA ILE A 797 0.71 -27.19 30.85
C ILE A 797 1.91 -27.38 31.77
N ASN A 798 1.67 -27.44 33.08
CA ASN A 798 2.74 -27.59 34.07
C ASN A 798 3.37 -29.00 34.05
N GLU A 799 4.60 -29.14 34.57
CA GLU A 799 5.36 -30.40 34.50
C GLU A 799 4.62 -31.62 35.12
N GLU A 800 3.82 -31.42 36.16
CA GLU A 800 3.08 -32.53 36.80
C GLU A 800 2.02 -33.13 35.85
N TYR A 801 1.37 -32.30 35.04
CA TYR A 801 0.26 -32.71 34.18
C TYR A 801 0.67 -32.97 32.71
N LYS A 802 1.90 -32.64 32.28
CA LYS A 802 2.42 -32.98 30.93
C LYS A 802 2.32 -34.45 30.56
N SER A 803 2.39 -35.37 31.54
CA SER A 803 2.23 -36.81 31.30
C SER A 803 0.76 -37.29 31.26
N LYS A 804 -0.17 -36.45 31.70
CA LYS A 804 -1.61 -36.75 31.87
C LYS A 804 -2.49 -36.04 30.83
N LEU A 805 -2.03 -34.91 30.27
CA LEU A 805 -2.84 -33.97 29.51
C LEU A 805 -2.13 -33.53 28.21
N CYS A 806 -2.79 -33.69 27.07
CA CYS A 806 -2.27 -33.28 25.76
C CYS A 806 -2.71 -31.84 25.43
N PRO A 807 -1.81 -30.94 24.97
CA PRO A 807 -2.16 -29.58 24.59
C PRO A 807 -3.26 -29.48 23.53
N GLU A 808 -3.25 -30.36 22.52
CA GLU A 808 -4.22 -30.35 21.43
C GLU A 808 -5.62 -30.78 21.90
N TYR A 809 -5.70 -31.63 22.94
CA TYR A 809 -6.97 -31.96 23.59
C TYR A 809 -7.54 -30.75 24.35
N VAL A 810 -6.71 -30.04 25.11
CA VAL A 810 -7.15 -28.84 25.84
C VAL A 810 -7.58 -27.74 24.87
N SER A 811 -6.83 -27.51 23.80
CA SER A 811 -7.18 -26.53 22.77
C SER A 811 -8.48 -26.90 22.04
N LEU A 812 -8.70 -28.19 21.70
CA LEU A 812 -9.97 -28.65 21.14
C LEU A 812 -11.14 -28.44 22.13
N PHE A 813 -10.96 -28.77 23.41
CA PHE A 813 -12.00 -28.57 24.41
C PHE A 813 -12.35 -27.08 24.60
N LEU A 814 -11.36 -26.19 24.62
CA LEU A 814 -11.57 -24.73 24.71
C LEU A 814 -12.32 -24.18 23.48
N ASN A 815 -11.99 -24.68 22.28
CA ASN A 815 -12.70 -24.34 21.03
C ASN A 815 -14.10 -24.98 20.93
N SER A 816 -14.36 -26.06 21.67
CA SER A 816 -15.66 -26.75 21.65
C SER A 816 -16.78 -25.90 22.25
N LYS A 817 -18.03 -26.27 21.94
CA LYS A 817 -19.26 -25.71 22.53
C LYS A 817 -19.20 -25.54 24.06
N PHE A 818 -18.60 -26.50 24.77
CA PHE A 818 -18.49 -26.51 26.23
C PHE A 818 -17.35 -25.66 26.79
N GLY A 819 -16.26 -25.50 26.05
CA GLY A 819 -15.23 -24.50 26.35
C GLY A 819 -15.78 -23.09 26.12
N TYR A 820 -16.36 -22.86 24.94
CA TYR A 820 -16.94 -21.57 24.56
C TYR A 820 -18.03 -21.10 25.52
N LEU A 821 -19.00 -21.94 25.91
CA LEU A 821 -20.04 -21.55 26.88
C LEU A 821 -19.46 -21.14 28.25
N GLN A 822 -18.36 -21.75 28.69
CA GLN A 822 -17.69 -21.35 29.93
C GLN A 822 -16.94 -20.02 29.82
N VAL A 823 -16.38 -19.71 28.63
CA VAL A 823 -15.78 -18.42 28.29
C VAL A 823 -16.86 -17.34 28.22
N GLU A 824 -17.89 -17.56 27.38
CA GLU A 824 -19.00 -16.65 27.10
C GLU A 824 -19.69 -16.17 28.39
N ARG A 825 -19.94 -17.08 29.34
CA ARG A 825 -20.46 -16.74 30.67
C ARG A 825 -19.61 -15.70 31.42
N ARG A 826 -18.28 -15.82 31.33
CA ARG A 826 -17.34 -15.08 32.21
C ARG A 826 -16.85 -13.76 31.61
N VAL A 827 -16.96 -13.62 30.30
CA VAL A 827 -16.59 -12.42 29.55
C VAL A 827 -17.26 -11.14 30.10
N HIS A 828 -16.60 -9.99 29.91
CA HIS A 828 -17.07 -8.67 30.33
C HIS A 828 -16.79 -7.60 29.26
N GLY A 829 -17.62 -6.56 29.25
CA GLY A 829 -17.50 -5.38 28.37
C GLY A 829 -18.75 -5.10 27.54
N VAL A 830 -19.03 -3.83 27.25
CA VAL A 830 -20.21 -3.39 26.47
C VAL A 830 -19.87 -3.15 24.99
N ALA A 831 -18.68 -2.61 24.70
CA ALA A 831 -18.22 -2.32 23.33
C ALA A 831 -17.11 -3.28 22.84
N TYR A 832 -16.35 -3.87 23.77
CA TYR A 832 -15.31 -4.84 23.49
C TYR A 832 -15.34 -5.92 24.56
N TYR A 833 -15.71 -7.13 24.16
CA TYR A 833 -15.69 -8.30 25.02
C TYR A 833 -14.26 -8.72 25.36
N SER A 834 -14.02 -9.05 26.63
CA SER A 834 -12.75 -9.60 27.10
C SER A 834 -12.92 -10.60 28.24
N ILE A 835 -11.93 -11.47 28.44
CA ILE A 835 -11.85 -12.40 29.57
C ILE A 835 -10.57 -12.15 30.39
N SER A 836 -10.65 -12.29 31.72
CA SER A 836 -9.50 -12.12 32.62
C SER A 836 -8.71 -13.42 32.80
N GLN A 837 -7.48 -13.32 33.32
CA GLN A 837 -6.67 -14.51 33.59
C GLN A 837 -7.30 -15.41 34.69
N PRO A 838 -7.83 -14.86 35.81
CA PRO A 838 -8.61 -15.66 36.77
C PRO A 838 -9.83 -16.34 36.13
N ASP A 839 -10.58 -15.66 35.25
CA ASP A 839 -11.75 -16.24 34.58
C ASP A 839 -11.35 -17.42 33.67
N LEU A 840 -10.26 -17.28 32.90
CA LEU A 840 -9.73 -18.36 32.05
C LEU A 840 -9.21 -19.54 32.91
N ALA A 841 -8.50 -19.25 34.00
CA ALA A 841 -8.04 -20.25 34.96
C ALA A 841 -9.19 -20.99 35.67
N ALA A 842 -10.38 -20.39 35.76
CA ALA A 842 -11.57 -20.98 36.36
C ALA A 842 -12.38 -21.89 35.40
N ILE A 843 -12.01 -22.00 34.12
CA ILE A 843 -12.66 -22.93 33.18
C ILE A 843 -12.42 -24.37 33.64
N LYS A 844 -13.49 -25.16 33.72
CA LYS A 844 -13.46 -26.57 34.10
C LYS A 844 -13.07 -27.43 32.91
N ILE A 845 -12.00 -28.22 33.08
CA ILE A 845 -11.45 -29.14 32.08
C ILE A 845 -11.64 -30.58 32.56
N PRO A 846 -12.38 -31.43 31.82
CA PRO A 846 -12.42 -32.86 32.08
C PRO A 846 -11.07 -33.52 31.82
N LEU A 847 -10.67 -34.44 32.69
CA LEU A 847 -9.45 -35.25 32.53
C LEU A 847 -9.80 -36.60 31.89
N LEU A 848 -9.97 -36.60 30.57
CA LEU A 848 -10.14 -37.84 29.79
C LEU A 848 -8.92 -38.76 29.93
N PRO A 849 -9.07 -40.10 29.79
CA PRO A 849 -7.95 -41.01 29.74
C PRO A 849 -6.97 -40.65 28.61
N THR A 850 -5.66 -40.76 28.87
CA THR A 850 -4.61 -40.43 27.87
C THR A 850 -4.76 -41.23 26.57
N ALA A 851 -5.33 -42.45 26.63
CA ALA A 851 -5.66 -43.24 25.45
C ALA A 851 -6.74 -42.59 24.55
N SER A 852 -7.74 -41.93 25.14
CA SER A 852 -8.79 -41.20 24.41
C SER A 852 -8.23 -39.86 23.89
N GLN A 853 -7.49 -39.11 24.72
CA GLN A 853 -6.80 -37.89 24.29
C GLN A 853 -5.86 -38.16 23.09
N ASN A 854 -5.06 -39.23 23.12
CA ASN A 854 -4.16 -39.59 22.03
C ASN A 854 -4.90 -39.89 20.71
N LYS A 855 -6.11 -40.47 20.74
CA LYS A 855 -6.94 -40.66 19.53
C LYS A 855 -7.44 -39.32 18.98
N ILE A 856 -7.90 -38.42 19.85
CA ILE A 856 -8.31 -37.06 19.48
C ILE A 856 -7.13 -36.32 18.83
N VAL A 857 -5.94 -36.37 19.44
CA VAL A 857 -4.70 -35.79 18.90
C VAL A 857 -4.33 -36.38 17.53
N GLN A 858 -4.51 -37.69 17.33
CA GLN A 858 -4.28 -38.35 16.03
C GLN A 858 -5.23 -37.83 14.95
N PHE A 859 -6.52 -37.66 15.25
CA PHE A 859 -7.48 -37.07 14.31
C PHE A 859 -7.13 -35.61 13.99
N ILE A 860 -6.84 -34.76 14.98
CA ILE A 860 -6.41 -33.37 14.76
C ILE A 860 -5.18 -33.32 13.83
N LYS A 861 -4.14 -34.13 14.11
CA LYS A 861 -2.91 -34.18 13.28
C LYS A 861 -3.19 -34.68 11.87
N SER A 862 -4.05 -35.68 11.69
CA SER A 862 -4.48 -36.18 10.37
C SER A 862 -5.26 -35.13 9.57
N SER A 863 -6.13 -34.39 10.25
CA SER A 863 -6.87 -33.27 9.65
C SER A 863 -5.92 -32.17 9.17
N PHE A 864 -5.02 -31.72 10.02
CA PHE A 864 -4.05 -30.67 9.69
C PHE A 864 -3.09 -31.10 8.57
N HIS A 865 -2.66 -32.37 8.57
CA HIS A 865 -1.88 -32.95 7.48
C HIS A 865 -2.64 -32.91 6.14
N SER A 866 -3.93 -33.31 6.14
CA SER A 866 -4.76 -33.27 4.93
C SER A 866 -5.02 -31.84 4.43
N LYS A 867 -5.17 -30.87 5.34
CA LYS A 867 -5.25 -29.44 5.02
C LYS A 867 -3.96 -28.92 4.37
N ALA A 868 -2.80 -29.30 4.91
CA ALA A 868 -1.49 -28.95 4.35
C ALA A 868 -1.29 -29.58 2.96
N GLN A 869 -1.65 -30.86 2.77
CA GLN A 869 -1.63 -31.51 1.45
C GLN A 869 -2.55 -30.80 0.45
N SER A 870 -3.73 -30.34 0.86
CA SER A 870 -4.61 -29.53 0.00
C SER A 870 -3.94 -28.24 -0.46
N LYS A 871 -3.29 -27.49 0.45
CA LYS A 871 -2.55 -26.26 0.12
C LYS A 871 -1.39 -26.56 -0.85
N GLN A 872 -0.58 -27.58 -0.54
CA GLN A 872 0.56 -27.99 -1.36
C GLN A 872 0.17 -28.41 -2.79
N LEU A 873 -0.92 -29.18 -2.95
CA LEU A 873 -1.43 -29.56 -4.27
C LEU A 873 -1.81 -28.33 -5.11
N LEU A 874 -2.42 -27.33 -4.48
CA LEU A 874 -2.83 -26.10 -5.15
C LEU A 874 -1.60 -25.25 -5.53
N GLU A 875 -0.61 -25.12 -4.65
CA GLU A 875 0.67 -24.48 -5.00
C GLU A 875 1.41 -25.20 -6.15
N ILE A 876 1.38 -26.54 -6.20
CA ILE A 876 1.90 -27.31 -7.36
C ILE A 876 1.14 -26.97 -8.64
N ALA A 877 -0.17 -26.77 -8.60
CA ALA A 877 -0.95 -26.35 -9.77
C ALA A 877 -0.57 -24.93 -10.24
N LYS A 878 -0.38 -23.98 -9.30
CA LYS A 878 0.07 -22.60 -9.58
C LYS A 878 1.47 -22.57 -10.20
N HIS A 879 2.46 -23.14 -9.51
CA HIS A 879 3.84 -23.23 -10.00
C HIS A 879 3.94 -24.05 -11.29
N GLY A 880 3.07 -25.05 -11.50
CA GLY A 880 2.96 -25.79 -12.75
C GLY A 880 2.57 -24.89 -13.92
N VAL A 881 1.60 -23.99 -13.74
CA VAL A 881 1.23 -22.97 -14.74
C VAL A 881 2.38 -22.00 -15.00
N GLU A 882 3.08 -21.53 -13.96
CA GLU A 882 4.24 -20.65 -14.10
C GLU A 882 5.35 -21.33 -14.91
N LYS A 883 5.69 -22.57 -14.56
CA LYS A 883 6.69 -23.37 -15.26
C LYS A 883 6.32 -23.58 -16.73
N ALA A 884 5.04 -23.84 -17.03
CA ALA A 884 4.56 -23.99 -18.40
C ALA A 884 4.68 -22.70 -19.21
N ILE A 885 4.47 -21.54 -18.57
CA ILE A 885 4.58 -20.20 -19.15
C ILE A 885 6.04 -19.80 -19.37
N GLU A 886 6.94 -20.09 -18.43
CA GLU A 886 8.37 -19.78 -18.51
C GLU A 886 9.10 -20.70 -19.49
N THR A 887 8.75 -22.00 -19.49
CA THR A 887 9.43 -23.05 -20.26
C THR A 887 8.49 -23.67 -21.28
N ASP A 888 7.96 -24.86 -21.01
CA ASP A 888 6.98 -25.55 -21.85
C ASP A 888 6.12 -26.52 -21.03
N GLU A 889 5.00 -26.95 -21.62
CA GLU A 889 4.03 -27.84 -20.97
C GLU A 889 4.60 -29.20 -20.58
N LYS A 890 5.55 -29.77 -21.33
CA LYS A 890 6.15 -31.07 -21.01
C LYS A 890 7.09 -30.95 -19.82
N THR A 891 7.92 -29.90 -19.81
CA THR A 891 8.79 -29.56 -18.68
C THR A 891 7.96 -29.32 -17.41
N ALA A 892 6.83 -28.61 -17.53
CA ALA A 892 5.90 -28.39 -16.43
C ALA A 892 5.23 -29.69 -15.93
N ILE A 893 4.73 -30.55 -16.83
CA ILE A 893 4.15 -31.86 -16.46
C ILE A 893 5.17 -32.75 -15.76
N HIS A 894 6.42 -32.77 -16.23
CA HIS A 894 7.49 -33.53 -15.60
C HIS A 894 7.75 -33.05 -14.17
N TRP A 895 7.87 -31.74 -13.97
CA TRP A 895 8.02 -31.14 -12.64
C TRP A 895 6.82 -31.42 -11.72
N ILE A 896 5.59 -31.24 -12.21
CA ILE A 896 4.34 -31.56 -11.47
C ILE A 896 4.38 -33.02 -10.98
N ASN A 897 4.74 -33.97 -11.86
CA ASN A 897 4.79 -35.38 -11.48
C ASN A 897 5.86 -35.65 -10.40
N GLN A 898 7.03 -35.01 -10.48
CA GLN A 898 8.07 -35.12 -9.45
C GLN A 898 7.60 -34.61 -8.07
N GLU A 899 6.93 -33.45 -8.01
CA GLU A 899 6.42 -32.93 -6.73
C GLU A 899 5.29 -33.82 -6.16
N LEU A 900 4.41 -34.35 -7.00
CA LEU A 900 3.38 -35.29 -6.58
C LEU A 900 3.95 -36.62 -6.08
N GLU A 901 5.06 -37.10 -6.66
CA GLU A 901 5.79 -38.27 -6.16
C GLU A 901 6.40 -38.02 -4.77
N LYS A 902 6.98 -36.84 -4.52
CA LYS A 902 7.47 -36.45 -3.17
C LYS A 902 6.34 -36.47 -2.13
N LEU A 903 5.14 -36.00 -2.50
CA LEU A 903 3.95 -36.06 -1.65
C LEU A 903 3.33 -37.47 -1.53
N LYS A 904 3.87 -38.48 -2.24
CA LYS A 904 3.35 -39.85 -2.35
C LYS A 904 1.94 -39.93 -2.98
N ILE A 905 1.59 -38.94 -3.80
CA ILE A 905 0.27 -38.79 -4.43
C ILE A 905 0.32 -39.30 -5.88
N LYS A 906 -0.04 -40.58 -6.11
CA LYS A 906 -0.11 -41.14 -7.48
C LYS A 906 -1.39 -40.69 -8.19
N LEU A 907 -1.28 -39.86 -9.25
CA LEU A 907 -2.40 -39.60 -10.16
C LEU A 907 -2.71 -40.85 -10.99
N PRO A 908 -3.98 -41.08 -11.42
CA PRO A 908 -4.27 -42.10 -12.41
C PRO A 908 -3.54 -41.75 -13.72
N SER A 909 -3.18 -42.75 -14.52
CA SER A 909 -2.79 -42.47 -15.90
C SER A 909 -4.02 -42.02 -16.69
N LEU A 910 -3.99 -40.80 -17.22
CA LEU A 910 -4.91 -40.37 -18.29
C LEU A 910 -4.87 -41.45 -19.39
N THR A 911 -6.03 -42.06 -19.66
CA THR A 911 -6.24 -43.16 -20.61
C THR A 911 -7.37 -42.80 -21.55
#